data_AF-A0A8C0PU56-F1
#
_entry.id   AF-A0A8C0PU56-F1
#
_cell.length_a   1.000
_cell.length_b   1.000
_cell.length_c   1.000
_cell.angle_alpha   90.00
_cell.angle_beta   90.00
_cell.angle_gamma   90.00
#
_symmetry.space_group_name_H-M   'P 1'
#
loop_
_entity.id
_entity.type
_entity.pdbx_description
1 polymer ?
#
loop_
_entity_poly.entity_id
_entity_poly.type
_entity_poly.pdbx_seq_one_letter_code
_entity_poly.pdbx_strand_id
1 'polypeptide(L)'
;MAVLGFTLATFLLVLYVSSVANYPNGKVGRSCHGMVPEHGHTAHSDPVHNISVSQMTFRRGDQIEVTLSGPPFRGFLLEARNAEDLSGPPIGSFTLIDSQVSQLLTCEDVQGYAVSHTSPSKKTKVKVYWNALSNAPNNVKFLVTVVEKYKTYWVKIPGPIISQPNALPFTTPEATIAPLSTLPPVSHLSKSFSASDCGNKKFCIRSPLNCDPEKEHACFFLSFARDDQSVVVEMSGPSQGYLSFAFSHDRWMGDDDAYLCIREDQTVHIQPSHLTGRSHPVMDSRGALEDMAWRLADGVIQCSFRRNITLPGVKNRFDLNTSYYIFLADGAADNGRIYKHSRQPLITYEKHNVTGYPKNVGGSRSLFLLKTHGALMFVAWMTTVSIGVLIARFFKSVWSKAFLGQAAWFQVHRMLMLTTTALTCIAFVLPFIYRGGWSSYAGYHPYLGCIVMILAVLQPLLAAFRPPLHDPRRHIFNWTHWSMGTAARIIAVAAMFLGMDLPGLDLPGPWKTYVMIGFVAWHVGTEILLEIYAYRLSRKGNLLKKPCYVESLLEYGHRYTNPRNVISFYKLMVDSFFFFLRFYLFIHEKHTLTQRQRHRQREKQAPCREPNMGLHPSSPGSHLGLKAALNC
;
A
#
# COMPACT_ATOMS: atom_id res chain seq x y z
N MET A 1 38.08 23.47 -2.52
CA MET A 1 37.58 22.50 -3.53
C MET A 1 36.30 21.78 -3.10
N ALA A 2 36.12 21.37 -1.84
CA ALA A 2 34.91 20.63 -1.40
C ALA A 2 33.62 21.47 -1.27
N VAL A 3 33.72 22.78 -1.07
CA VAL A 3 32.55 23.68 -0.90
C VAL A 3 31.88 24.04 -2.24
N LEU A 4 32.64 24.02 -3.34
CA LEU A 4 32.14 24.32 -4.69
C LEU A 4 31.33 23.15 -5.27
N GLY A 5 31.68 21.90 -4.91
CA GLY A 5 30.94 20.71 -5.35
C GLY A 5 29.57 20.56 -4.68
N PHE A 6 29.44 21.02 -3.44
CA PHE A 6 28.17 20.97 -2.70
C PHE A 6 27.15 21.99 -3.22
N THR A 7 27.61 23.17 -3.65
CA THR A 7 26.77 24.24 -4.21
C THR A 7 26.34 23.95 -5.66
N LEU A 8 27.19 23.30 -6.46
CA LEU A 8 26.82 22.85 -7.80
C LEU A 8 25.79 21.69 -7.76
N ALA A 9 25.93 20.78 -6.79
CA ALA A 9 24.99 19.68 -6.59
C ALA A 9 23.62 20.14 -6.09
N THR A 10 23.55 21.15 -5.21
CA THR A 10 22.28 21.75 -4.79
C THR A 10 21.63 22.57 -5.90
N PHE A 11 22.41 23.26 -6.74
CA PHE A 11 21.88 24.00 -7.90
C PHE A 11 21.34 23.05 -8.99
N LEU A 12 22.01 21.93 -9.25
CA LEU A 12 21.54 20.87 -10.16
C LEU A 12 20.32 20.11 -9.60
N LEU A 13 20.22 19.94 -8.28
CA LEU A 13 19.05 19.37 -7.61
C LEU A 13 17.82 20.30 -7.71
N VAL A 14 18.02 21.62 -7.68
CA VAL A 14 16.96 22.62 -7.84
C VAL A 14 16.51 22.73 -9.32
N LEU A 15 17.41 22.54 -10.28
CA LEU A 15 17.07 22.51 -11.72
C LEU A 15 16.35 21.22 -12.16
N TYR A 16 16.50 20.11 -11.42
CA TYR A 16 15.80 18.84 -11.68
C TYR A 16 14.41 18.75 -11.05
N VAL A 17 14.00 19.73 -10.24
CA VAL A 17 12.59 19.91 -9.85
C VAL A 17 11.92 20.77 -10.92
N SER A 18 11.86 20.24 -12.14
CA SER A 18 10.82 20.67 -13.07
C SER A 18 9.51 20.22 -12.47
N SER A 19 8.85 21.14 -11.77
CA SER A 19 7.48 20.98 -11.30
C SER A 19 6.65 20.46 -12.48
N VAL A 20 6.18 19.22 -12.39
CA VAL A 20 5.11 18.74 -13.27
C VAL A 20 3.90 19.53 -12.82
N ALA A 21 3.71 20.67 -13.45
CA ALA A 21 2.71 21.61 -13.06
C ALA A 21 1.35 21.11 -13.53
N ASN A 22 0.73 20.26 -12.70
CA ASN A 22 -0.69 19.96 -12.78
C ASN A 22 -1.43 21.20 -12.32
N TYR A 23 -1.56 22.19 -13.21
CA TYR A 23 -2.17 23.43 -12.84
C TYR A 23 -3.70 23.27 -12.77
N PRO A 24 -4.33 23.55 -11.62
CA PRO A 24 -5.79 23.67 -11.53
C PRO A 24 -6.32 24.94 -12.23
N ASN A 25 -5.44 25.66 -12.94
CA ASN A 25 -5.69 27.00 -13.45
C ASN A 25 -6.10 27.01 -14.93
N GLY A 26 -6.30 25.86 -15.58
CA GLY A 26 -6.80 25.76 -16.97
C GLY A 26 -5.88 26.24 -18.09
N LYS A 27 -4.58 26.44 -17.85
CA LYS A 27 -3.58 26.73 -18.91
C LYS A 27 -3.22 25.47 -19.73
N VAL A 28 -4.16 24.99 -20.53
CA VAL A 28 -4.10 23.68 -21.24
C VAL A 28 -3.65 23.78 -22.71
N GLY A 29 -2.62 24.58 -23.01
CA GLY A 29 -2.18 24.83 -24.40
C GLY A 29 -1.78 23.57 -25.19
N ARG A 30 -1.27 22.52 -24.54
CA ARG A 30 -0.93 21.24 -25.19
C ARG A 30 -2.17 20.45 -25.65
N SER A 31 -3.32 20.71 -25.05
CA SER A 31 -4.56 20.00 -25.36
C SER A 31 -5.34 20.61 -26.53
N CYS A 32 -4.92 21.73 -27.14
CA CYS A 32 -5.71 22.39 -28.19
C CYS A 32 -5.95 21.49 -29.41
N HIS A 33 -4.90 20.87 -29.97
CA HIS A 33 -5.03 20.04 -31.19
C HIS A 33 -6.03 18.88 -31.01
N GLY A 34 -5.84 18.08 -29.96
CA GLY A 34 -6.70 16.93 -29.66
C GLY A 34 -8.03 17.29 -28.99
N MET A 35 -8.12 18.46 -28.36
CA MET A 35 -9.14 18.83 -27.37
C MET A 35 -9.33 17.78 -26.24
N VAL A 36 -8.36 16.89 -26.04
CA VAL A 36 -8.38 15.85 -25.00
C VAL A 36 -7.58 16.34 -23.80
N PRO A 37 -8.15 16.36 -22.59
CA PRO A 37 -7.38 16.66 -21.40
C PRO A 37 -6.44 15.49 -21.10
N GLU A 38 -5.20 15.78 -20.70
CA GLU A 38 -4.18 14.77 -20.37
C GLU A 38 -4.42 14.13 -18.98
N HIS A 39 -5.62 13.60 -18.77
CA HIS A 39 -6.05 12.97 -17.52
C HIS A 39 -5.85 11.45 -17.49
N GLY A 40 -5.40 10.83 -18.59
CA GLY A 40 -5.12 9.38 -18.65
C GLY A 40 -6.35 8.48 -18.52
N HIS A 41 -7.54 9.00 -18.83
CA HIS A 41 -8.82 8.29 -18.85
C HIS A 41 -9.49 8.44 -20.21
N THR A 42 -10.54 7.69 -20.51
CA THR A 42 -11.33 7.85 -21.74
C THR A 42 -12.47 8.83 -21.53
N ALA A 43 -12.77 9.67 -22.53
CA ALA A 43 -13.91 10.59 -22.49
C ALA A 43 -15.25 9.83 -22.43
N HIS A 44 -16.24 10.42 -21.78
CA HIS A 44 -17.61 9.93 -21.82
C HIS A 44 -18.25 10.17 -23.20
N SER A 45 -19.08 9.22 -23.65
CA SER A 45 -19.70 9.22 -24.97
C SER A 45 -20.91 10.15 -25.10
N ASP A 46 -21.69 10.33 -24.03
CA ASP A 46 -22.98 11.02 -24.07
C ASP A 46 -22.86 12.45 -23.53
N PRO A 47 -22.85 13.50 -24.38
CA PRO A 47 -22.66 14.87 -23.94
C PRO A 47 -23.86 15.36 -23.12
N VAL A 48 -23.59 15.83 -21.89
CA VAL A 48 -24.62 16.42 -21.00
C VAL A 48 -24.60 17.95 -20.99
N HIS A 49 -23.68 18.56 -21.73
CA HIS A 49 -23.50 20.01 -21.84
C HIS A 49 -23.81 20.46 -23.27
N ASN A 50 -24.27 21.70 -23.43
CA ASN A 50 -24.64 22.28 -24.72
C ASN A 50 -23.91 23.61 -24.97
N ILE A 51 -23.73 23.90 -26.26
CA ILE A 51 -23.26 25.21 -26.75
C ILE A 51 -24.43 25.89 -27.44
N SER A 52 -24.66 27.16 -27.16
CA SER A 52 -25.58 28.03 -27.89
C SER A 52 -24.89 29.32 -28.34
N VAL A 53 -25.41 29.94 -29.40
CA VAL A 53 -24.87 31.17 -30.01
C VAL A 53 -25.96 32.22 -30.11
N SER A 54 -25.59 33.51 -30.06
CA SER A 54 -26.55 34.62 -30.18
C SER A 54 -27.17 34.75 -31.58
N GLN A 55 -26.42 34.35 -32.61
CA GLN A 55 -26.85 34.43 -34.01
C GLN A 55 -26.27 33.27 -34.82
N MET A 56 -27.05 32.76 -35.77
CA MET A 56 -26.67 31.63 -36.65
C MET A 56 -25.97 32.07 -37.94
N THR A 57 -25.95 33.38 -38.22
CA THR A 57 -25.27 33.96 -39.38
C THR A 57 -24.25 35.00 -38.93
N PHE A 58 -23.18 35.17 -39.70
CA PHE A 58 -22.12 36.13 -39.36
C PHE A 58 -21.46 36.75 -40.59
N ARG A 59 -20.96 37.97 -40.44
CA ARG A 59 -20.05 38.64 -41.37
C ARG A 59 -18.66 38.68 -40.75
N ARG A 60 -17.63 38.77 -41.60
CA ARG A 60 -16.26 38.99 -41.14
C ARG A 60 -16.19 40.34 -40.40
N GLY A 61 -15.64 40.35 -39.20
CA GLY A 61 -15.66 41.47 -38.27
C GLY A 61 -16.73 41.38 -37.18
N ASP A 62 -17.72 40.48 -37.32
CA ASP A 62 -18.77 40.32 -36.31
C ASP A 62 -18.23 39.69 -35.02
N GLN A 63 -18.91 40.02 -33.93
CA GLN A 63 -18.69 39.45 -32.61
C GLN A 63 -19.94 38.70 -32.15
N ILE A 64 -19.80 37.40 -31.90
CA ILE A 64 -20.92 36.49 -31.59
C ILE A 64 -20.80 36.03 -30.14
N GLU A 65 -21.88 36.14 -29.36
CA GLU A 65 -21.90 35.58 -28.01
C GLU A 65 -22.04 34.06 -28.09
N VAL A 66 -21.10 33.33 -27.49
CA VAL A 66 -21.10 31.87 -27.37
C VAL A 66 -21.29 31.52 -25.90
N THR A 67 -22.31 30.70 -25.63
CA THR A 67 -22.67 30.26 -24.29
C THR A 67 -22.47 28.75 -24.15
N LEU A 68 -21.70 28.34 -23.14
CA LEU A 68 -21.61 26.97 -22.65
C LEU A 68 -22.54 26.83 -21.44
N SER A 69 -23.45 25.84 -21.45
CA SER A 69 -24.31 25.52 -20.30
C SER A 69 -24.52 24.02 -20.09
N GLY A 70 -24.86 23.64 -18.85
CA GLY A 70 -25.17 22.27 -18.49
C GLY A 70 -25.10 22.00 -16.98
N PRO A 71 -25.01 20.73 -16.56
CA PRO A 71 -24.71 20.32 -15.19
C PRO A 71 -23.42 20.98 -14.65
N PRO A 72 -23.17 20.99 -13.32
CA PRO A 72 -22.01 21.68 -12.76
C PRO A 72 -20.67 21.09 -13.22
N PHE A 73 -19.83 21.89 -13.89
CA PHE A 73 -18.49 21.52 -14.35
C PHE A 73 -17.38 22.38 -13.73
N ARG A 74 -16.13 21.91 -13.76
CA ARG A 74 -14.97 22.59 -13.17
C ARG A 74 -14.06 23.22 -14.22
N GLY A 75 -13.79 22.48 -15.29
CA GLY A 75 -12.92 22.90 -16.39
C GLY A 75 -13.62 22.81 -17.74
N PHE A 76 -13.13 23.59 -18.70
CA PHE A 76 -13.59 23.53 -20.08
C PHE A 76 -12.50 23.99 -21.05
N LEU A 77 -12.59 23.60 -22.31
CA LEU A 77 -11.77 24.09 -23.42
C LEU A 77 -12.69 24.30 -24.62
N LEU A 78 -12.80 25.54 -25.09
CA LEU A 78 -13.70 25.95 -26.18
C LEU A 78 -12.88 26.45 -27.37
N GLU A 79 -13.20 25.92 -28.55
CA GLU A 79 -12.58 26.28 -29.83
C GLU A 79 -13.66 26.46 -30.92
N ALA A 80 -13.33 27.22 -31.96
CA ALA A 80 -14.09 27.26 -33.21
C ALA A 80 -13.23 26.66 -34.33
N ARG A 81 -13.82 25.82 -35.18
CA ARG A 81 -13.13 25.15 -36.31
C ARG A 81 -13.93 25.29 -37.59
N ASN A 82 -13.27 25.09 -38.74
CA ASN A 82 -13.96 25.02 -40.02
C ASN A 82 -14.95 23.84 -40.01
N ALA A 83 -16.21 24.07 -40.37
CA ALA A 83 -17.22 23.01 -40.38
C ALA A 83 -16.91 21.89 -41.41
N GLU A 84 -16.15 22.22 -42.45
CA GLU A 84 -15.69 21.28 -43.49
C GLU A 84 -14.47 20.45 -43.04
N ASP A 85 -13.71 20.93 -42.05
CA ASP A 85 -12.55 20.24 -41.49
C ASP A 85 -12.45 20.49 -39.98
N LEU A 86 -13.08 19.61 -39.19
CA LEU A 86 -13.05 19.67 -37.73
C LEU A 86 -11.71 19.20 -37.12
N SER A 87 -10.82 18.62 -37.93
CA SER A 87 -9.48 18.21 -37.50
C SER A 87 -8.44 19.31 -37.69
N GLY A 88 -8.75 20.31 -38.53
CA GLY A 88 -7.90 21.49 -38.77
C GLY A 88 -7.73 22.42 -37.56
N PRO A 89 -6.88 23.46 -37.70
CA PRO A 89 -6.54 24.39 -36.62
C PRO A 89 -7.74 25.25 -36.19
N PRO A 90 -7.73 25.78 -34.95
CA PRO A 90 -8.77 26.69 -34.49
C PRO A 90 -8.80 27.99 -35.32
N ILE A 91 -9.98 28.59 -35.44
CA ILE A 91 -10.24 29.78 -36.27
C ILE A 91 -10.92 30.91 -35.50
N GLY A 92 -10.62 32.13 -35.89
CA GLY A 92 -11.12 33.33 -35.23
C GLY A 92 -10.39 33.62 -33.91
N SER A 93 -10.92 34.55 -33.11
CA SER A 93 -10.38 34.84 -31.78
C SER A 93 -11.49 35.02 -30.77
N PHE A 94 -11.20 34.83 -29.49
CA PHE A 94 -12.17 35.03 -28.43
C PHE A 94 -11.90 36.32 -27.63
N THR A 95 -12.97 36.95 -27.18
CA THR A 95 -12.95 38.04 -26.19
C THR A 95 -13.68 37.56 -24.93
N LEU A 96 -13.07 37.76 -23.77
CA LEU A 96 -13.61 37.30 -22.49
C LEU A 96 -14.73 38.23 -22.02
N ILE A 97 -15.84 37.66 -21.55
CA ILE A 97 -16.91 38.42 -20.86
C ILE A 97 -16.59 38.51 -19.36
N ASP A 98 -16.13 37.41 -18.77
CA ASP A 98 -15.73 37.33 -17.36
C ASP A 98 -14.32 36.74 -17.24
N SER A 99 -13.35 37.61 -16.92
CA SER A 99 -11.94 37.27 -16.74
C SER A 99 -11.63 36.57 -15.41
N GLN A 100 -12.58 36.52 -14.47
CA GLN A 100 -12.42 35.79 -13.21
C GLN A 100 -12.66 34.29 -13.39
N VAL A 101 -13.49 33.89 -14.36
CA VAL A 101 -13.84 32.47 -14.62
C VAL A 101 -13.21 31.89 -15.87
N SER A 102 -12.81 32.74 -16.83
CA SER A 102 -12.28 32.35 -18.14
C SER A 102 -10.98 33.07 -18.46
N GLN A 103 -10.12 32.44 -19.26
CA GLN A 103 -8.89 33.02 -19.81
C GLN A 103 -8.69 32.58 -21.26
N LEU A 104 -7.93 33.38 -22.00
CA LEU A 104 -7.47 33.05 -23.34
C LEU A 104 -6.28 32.09 -23.29
N LEU A 105 -6.24 31.14 -24.21
CA LEU A 105 -5.11 30.23 -24.39
C LEU A 105 -4.28 30.63 -25.61
N THR A 106 -3.01 30.26 -25.55
CA THR A 106 -2.11 30.28 -26.70
C THR A 106 -2.01 28.86 -27.23
N CYS A 107 -2.50 28.64 -28.46
CA CYS A 107 -2.45 27.37 -29.16
C CYS A 107 -1.60 27.55 -30.41
N GLU A 108 -0.58 26.71 -30.60
CA GLU A 108 0.33 26.78 -31.77
C GLU A 108 0.87 28.20 -32.03
N ASP A 109 1.37 28.84 -30.97
CA ASP A 109 1.94 30.20 -30.95
C ASP A 109 0.96 31.33 -31.29
N VAL A 110 -0.34 31.04 -31.42
CA VAL A 110 -1.39 32.04 -31.65
C VAL A 110 -2.23 32.24 -30.40
N GLN A 111 -2.24 33.48 -29.89
CA GLN A 111 -2.97 33.84 -28.68
C GLN A 111 -4.45 34.14 -28.97
N GLY A 112 -5.35 33.59 -28.15
CA GLY A 112 -6.77 33.95 -28.15
C GLY A 112 -7.66 33.09 -29.05
N TYR A 113 -7.14 32.02 -29.65
CA TYR A 113 -7.89 31.13 -30.54
C TYR A 113 -8.67 30.05 -29.78
N ALA A 114 -8.38 29.89 -28.49
CA ALA A 114 -9.13 29.02 -27.58
C ALA A 114 -9.34 29.71 -26.22
N VAL A 115 -10.38 29.28 -25.52
CA VAL A 115 -10.72 29.74 -24.17
C VAL A 115 -10.75 28.56 -23.21
N SER A 116 -10.25 28.77 -21.99
CA SER A 116 -10.41 27.82 -20.88
C SER A 116 -10.70 28.53 -19.56
N HIS A 117 -10.94 27.75 -18.52
CA HIS A 117 -11.16 28.20 -17.14
C HIS A 117 -9.90 28.77 -16.48
N THR A 118 -10.06 29.62 -15.47
CA THR A 118 -8.98 30.16 -14.60
C THR A 118 -8.80 29.39 -13.29
N SER A 119 -9.84 28.68 -12.84
CA SER A 119 -9.89 28.00 -11.54
C SER A 119 -10.82 26.78 -11.56
N PRO A 120 -10.62 25.79 -10.67
CA PRO A 120 -11.41 24.55 -10.65
C PRO A 120 -12.75 24.71 -9.92
N SER A 121 -13.17 25.94 -9.61
CA SER A 121 -14.45 26.26 -9.00
C SER A 121 -15.60 25.77 -9.89
N LYS A 122 -16.67 25.24 -9.28
CA LYS A 122 -17.84 24.73 -10.02
C LYS A 122 -18.54 25.86 -10.77
N LYS A 123 -18.95 25.59 -12.00
CA LYS A 123 -19.63 26.50 -12.93
C LYS A 123 -20.78 25.73 -13.58
N THR A 124 -21.87 26.40 -13.88
CA THR A 124 -22.99 25.82 -14.67
C THR A 124 -23.15 26.50 -16.02
N LYS A 125 -22.55 27.68 -16.17
CA LYS A 125 -22.64 28.51 -17.37
C LYS A 125 -21.36 29.33 -17.56
N VAL A 126 -20.90 29.43 -18.80
CA VAL A 126 -19.80 30.33 -19.21
C VAL A 126 -20.22 31.03 -20.49
N LYS A 127 -19.91 32.32 -20.60
CA LYS A 127 -20.15 33.11 -21.81
C LYS A 127 -18.84 33.73 -22.28
N VAL A 128 -18.63 33.72 -23.59
CA VAL A 128 -17.53 34.43 -24.26
C VAL A 128 -18.00 35.00 -25.58
N TYR A 129 -17.26 35.97 -26.12
CA TYR A 129 -17.46 36.44 -27.48
C TYR A 129 -16.48 35.75 -28.42
N TRP A 130 -16.94 35.32 -29.59
CA TRP A 130 -16.11 34.88 -30.70
C TRP A 130 -16.10 35.96 -31.79
N ASN A 131 -14.91 36.36 -32.21
CA ASN A 131 -14.65 37.39 -33.22
C ASN A 131 -14.34 36.72 -34.56
N ALA A 132 -15.18 36.99 -35.57
CA ALA A 132 -14.99 36.48 -36.92
C ALA A 132 -13.88 37.27 -37.64
N LEU A 133 -12.67 36.73 -37.70
CA LEU A 133 -11.55 37.38 -38.38
C LEU A 133 -11.72 37.43 -39.91
N SER A 134 -10.92 38.24 -40.60
CA SER A 134 -11.00 38.41 -42.07
C SER A 134 -10.74 37.12 -42.86
N ASN A 135 -10.03 36.17 -42.28
CA ASN A 135 -9.77 34.84 -42.84
C ASN A 135 -10.84 33.78 -42.46
N ALA A 136 -11.95 34.16 -41.81
CA ALA A 136 -12.96 33.21 -41.41
C ALA A 136 -13.61 32.49 -42.63
N PRO A 137 -13.76 31.15 -42.57
CA PRO A 137 -14.38 30.36 -43.62
C PRO A 137 -15.89 30.60 -43.69
N ASN A 138 -16.55 30.01 -44.68
CA ASN A 138 -17.99 30.20 -44.91
C ASN A 138 -18.87 29.54 -43.83
N ASN A 139 -18.40 28.42 -43.25
CA ASN A 139 -19.11 27.64 -42.24
C ASN A 139 -18.19 27.37 -41.05
N VAL A 140 -18.63 27.73 -39.84
CA VAL A 140 -17.85 27.59 -38.60
C VAL A 140 -18.63 26.74 -37.61
N LYS A 141 -17.94 25.82 -36.93
CA LYS A 141 -18.52 24.98 -35.87
C LYS A 141 -17.75 25.15 -34.57
N PHE A 142 -18.49 25.33 -33.48
CA PHE A 142 -17.91 25.39 -32.14
C PHE A 142 -17.78 23.99 -31.56
N LEU A 143 -16.64 23.72 -30.91
CA LEU A 143 -16.38 22.48 -30.19
C LEU A 143 -16.00 22.81 -28.76
N VAL A 144 -16.51 22.02 -27.80
CA VAL A 144 -16.14 22.17 -26.40
C VAL A 144 -15.75 20.84 -25.77
N THR A 145 -14.73 20.89 -24.94
CA THR A 145 -14.38 19.82 -24.00
C THR A 145 -14.74 20.29 -22.60
N VAL A 146 -15.47 19.49 -21.84
CA VAL A 146 -15.93 19.85 -20.50
C VAL A 146 -15.44 18.82 -19.49
N VAL A 147 -14.90 19.31 -18.36
CA VAL A 147 -14.38 18.50 -17.25
C VAL A 147 -15.25 18.76 -16.03
N GLU A 148 -16.05 17.78 -15.63
CA GLU A 148 -16.85 17.82 -14.40
C GLU A 148 -16.00 17.40 -13.19
N LYS A 149 -15.27 16.29 -13.35
CA LYS A 149 -14.28 15.75 -12.41
C LYS A 149 -13.03 15.36 -13.17
N TYR A 150 -11.90 15.13 -12.49
CA TYR A 150 -10.63 14.76 -13.13
C TYR A 150 -10.76 13.59 -14.13
N LYS A 151 -11.65 12.63 -13.86
CA LYS A 151 -11.89 11.47 -14.73
C LYS A 151 -13.18 11.55 -15.56
N THR A 152 -14.07 12.49 -15.23
CA THR A 152 -15.38 12.64 -15.86
C THR A 152 -15.34 13.86 -16.74
N TYR A 153 -15.13 13.60 -18.03
CA TYR A 153 -15.02 14.65 -19.02
C TYR A 153 -15.54 14.17 -20.37
N TRP A 154 -15.94 15.13 -21.18
CA TRP A 154 -16.45 14.94 -22.53
C TRP A 154 -15.58 15.75 -23.48
N VAL A 155 -15.25 15.18 -24.63
CA VAL A 155 -14.35 15.79 -25.60
C VAL A 155 -15.10 16.10 -26.88
N LYS A 156 -14.79 17.25 -27.50
CA LYS A 156 -15.34 17.65 -28.81
C LYS A 156 -16.87 17.59 -28.88
N ILE A 157 -17.56 18.01 -27.82
CA ILE A 157 -19.00 18.18 -27.85
C ILE A 157 -19.34 19.19 -28.97
N PRO A 158 -20.15 18.82 -29.97
CA PRO A 158 -20.44 19.68 -31.11
C PRO A 158 -21.49 20.74 -30.75
N GLY A 159 -21.17 22.00 -31.09
CA GLY A 159 -22.12 23.12 -31.06
C GLY A 159 -22.82 23.36 -32.41
N PRO A 160 -23.65 24.41 -32.49
CA PRO A 160 -24.30 24.82 -33.73
C PRO A 160 -23.28 25.25 -34.79
N ILE A 161 -23.63 25.07 -36.06
CA ILE A 161 -22.89 25.59 -37.20
C ILE A 161 -23.42 26.98 -37.51
N ILE A 162 -22.53 27.96 -37.67
CA ILE A 162 -22.86 29.31 -38.11
C ILE A 162 -22.28 29.55 -39.51
N SER A 163 -23.00 30.32 -40.34
CA SER A 163 -22.65 30.50 -41.75
C SER A 163 -22.67 31.96 -42.21
N GLN A 164 -21.87 32.28 -43.22
CA GLN A 164 -21.96 33.59 -43.88
C GLN A 164 -23.25 33.70 -44.72
N PRO A 165 -23.83 34.92 -44.89
CA PRO A 165 -25.12 35.11 -45.57
C PRO A 165 -25.26 34.52 -46.98
N ASN A 166 -24.13 34.36 -47.70
CA ASN A 166 -24.08 33.83 -49.07
C ASN A 166 -23.42 32.44 -49.17
N ALA A 167 -23.27 31.73 -48.05
CA ALA A 167 -22.72 30.38 -48.06
C ALA A 167 -23.76 29.37 -48.59
N LEU A 168 -23.32 28.39 -49.37
CA LEU A 168 -24.16 27.27 -49.80
C LEU A 168 -24.67 26.50 -48.56
N PRO A 169 -25.94 26.07 -48.52
CA PRO A 169 -26.47 25.29 -47.40
C PRO A 169 -25.67 23.99 -47.25
N PHE A 170 -25.01 23.85 -46.09
CA PHE A 170 -24.22 22.67 -45.78
C PHE A 170 -25.13 21.44 -45.69
N THR A 171 -25.02 20.53 -46.64
CA THR A 171 -25.68 19.22 -46.57
C THR A 171 -24.72 18.29 -45.84
N THR A 172 -25.00 18.02 -44.57
CA THR A 172 -24.21 17.08 -43.75
C THR A 172 -24.16 15.73 -44.46
N PRO A 173 -22.99 15.14 -44.77
CA PRO A 173 -22.92 13.70 -44.94
C PRO A 173 -23.30 13.12 -43.59
N GLU A 174 -24.45 12.45 -43.53
CA GLU A 174 -24.92 11.72 -42.37
C GLU A 174 -23.75 10.91 -41.82
N ALA A 175 -23.22 11.36 -40.67
CA ALA A 175 -22.18 10.62 -39.98
C ALA A 175 -22.81 9.26 -39.71
N THR A 176 -22.24 8.21 -40.31
CA THR A 176 -22.57 6.83 -39.96
C THR A 176 -22.34 6.72 -38.45
N ILE A 177 -23.42 6.85 -37.68
CA ILE A 177 -23.44 6.55 -36.26
C ILE A 177 -23.22 5.05 -36.23
N ALA A 178 -21.96 4.64 -36.09
CA ALA A 178 -21.64 3.32 -35.59
C ALA A 178 -22.48 3.14 -34.31
N PRO A 179 -23.22 2.03 -34.15
CA PRO A 179 -24.11 1.86 -33.01
C PRO A 179 -23.29 2.09 -31.74
N LEU A 180 -23.73 3.05 -30.93
CA LEU A 180 -23.24 3.26 -29.58
C LEU A 180 -23.33 1.92 -28.86
N SER A 181 -22.18 1.30 -28.58
CA SER A 181 -22.11 0.07 -27.80
C SER A 181 -22.73 0.36 -26.44
N THR A 182 -23.98 -0.05 -26.26
CA THR A 182 -24.71 0.07 -25.01
C THR A 182 -23.88 -0.61 -23.93
N LEU A 183 -23.38 0.15 -22.96
CA LEU A 183 -22.67 -0.41 -21.82
C LEU A 183 -23.61 -1.40 -21.12
N PRO A 184 -23.14 -2.60 -20.73
CA PRO A 184 -23.98 -3.59 -20.09
C PRO A 184 -24.64 -3.00 -18.82
N PRO A 185 -25.94 -3.27 -18.57
CA PRO A 185 -26.63 -2.78 -17.39
C PRO A 185 -25.96 -3.32 -16.12
N VAL A 186 -25.70 -2.43 -15.15
CA VAL A 186 -25.15 -2.78 -13.84
C VAL A 186 -26.28 -2.88 -12.83
N SER A 187 -26.42 -4.02 -12.16
CA SER A 187 -27.51 -4.31 -11.22
C SER A 187 -27.09 -4.16 -9.75
N HIS A 188 -28.07 -4.05 -8.84
CA HIS A 188 -27.82 -4.00 -7.40
C HIS A 188 -28.06 -5.38 -6.76
N LEU A 189 -27.10 -5.88 -5.97
CA LEU A 189 -27.19 -7.17 -5.28
C LEU A 189 -28.13 -7.10 -4.08
N SER A 190 -29.19 -7.91 -4.10
CA SER A 190 -30.20 -7.98 -3.03
C SER A 190 -29.80 -8.89 -1.86
N LYS A 191 -28.90 -9.86 -2.09
CA LYS A 191 -28.39 -10.79 -1.09
C LYS A 191 -26.87 -10.66 -0.94
N SER A 192 -26.36 -10.93 0.25
CA SER A 192 -24.93 -11.07 0.50
C SER A 192 -24.40 -12.38 -0.07
N PHE A 193 -23.11 -12.41 -0.42
CA PHE A 193 -22.44 -13.66 -0.78
C PHE A 193 -22.28 -14.57 0.44
N SER A 194 -22.21 -15.87 0.20
CA SER A 194 -22.01 -16.91 1.21
C SER A 194 -20.86 -17.83 0.78
N ALA A 195 -20.12 -18.36 1.76
CA ALA A 195 -19.01 -19.28 1.52
C ALA A 195 -19.40 -20.77 1.53
N SER A 196 -20.70 -21.11 1.57
CA SER A 196 -21.21 -22.49 1.66
C SER A 196 -20.74 -23.41 0.52
N ASP A 197 -20.62 -22.88 -0.69
CA ASP A 197 -20.23 -23.64 -1.89
C ASP A 197 -18.71 -23.71 -2.15
N CYS A 198 -17.91 -23.11 -1.28
CA CYS A 198 -16.45 -23.05 -1.44
C CYS A 198 -15.79 -24.42 -1.29
N GLY A 199 -14.96 -24.79 -2.27
CA GLY A 199 -14.28 -26.09 -2.34
C GLY A 199 -15.15 -27.23 -2.90
N ASN A 200 -16.43 -26.97 -3.16
CA ASN A 200 -17.34 -27.94 -3.78
C ASN A 200 -17.74 -27.51 -5.19
N LYS A 201 -18.34 -26.32 -5.33
CA LYS A 201 -18.74 -25.74 -6.62
C LYS A 201 -17.93 -24.50 -6.98
N LYS A 202 -17.45 -23.77 -5.98
CA LYS A 202 -16.70 -22.51 -6.14
C LYS A 202 -15.26 -22.69 -5.71
N PHE A 203 -14.32 -22.20 -6.51
CA PHE A 203 -12.96 -21.96 -6.04
C PHE A 203 -12.96 -20.67 -5.22
N CYS A 204 -12.45 -20.69 -3.98
CA CYS A 204 -12.52 -19.55 -3.07
C CYS A 204 -11.16 -19.22 -2.46
N ILE A 205 -10.92 -17.92 -2.28
CA ILE A 205 -9.82 -17.37 -1.49
C ILE A 205 -10.41 -16.58 -0.32
N ARG A 206 -10.02 -16.95 0.90
CA ARG A 206 -10.60 -16.40 2.14
C ARG A 206 -9.52 -15.97 3.11
N SER A 207 -9.70 -14.78 3.70
CA SER A 207 -8.86 -14.26 4.77
C SER A 207 -9.72 -13.53 5.81
N PRO A 208 -9.83 -14.01 7.06
CA PRO A 208 -9.20 -15.22 7.63
C PRO A 208 -9.61 -16.54 6.95
N LEU A 209 -8.81 -17.59 7.12
CA LEU A 209 -9.16 -18.91 6.59
C LEU A 209 -10.50 -19.37 7.21
N ASN A 210 -11.45 -19.79 6.37
CA ASN A 210 -12.79 -20.21 6.76
C ASN A 210 -13.76 -19.10 7.25
N CYS A 211 -13.47 -17.82 7.03
CA CYS A 211 -14.43 -16.74 7.33
C CYS A 211 -15.61 -16.72 6.36
N ASP A 212 -16.83 -16.43 6.81
CA ASP A 212 -18.02 -16.36 5.93
C ASP A 212 -18.40 -14.88 5.62
N PRO A 213 -18.39 -14.43 4.35
CA PRO A 213 -18.78 -13.06 4.01
C PRO A 213 -20.23 -12.71 4.35
N GLU A 214 -21.11 -13.70 4.57
CA GLU A 214 -22.49 -13.48 5.00
C GLU A 214 -22.57 -13.09 6.49
N LYS A 215 -21.69 -13.66 7.31
CA LYS A 215 -21.75 -13.55 8.78
C LYS A 215 -20.68 -12.62 9.36
N GLU A 216 -19.59 -12.40 8.62
CA GLU A 216 -18.41 -11.71 9.10
C GLU A 216 -17.99 -10.57 8.17
N HIS A 217 -18.25 -9.33 8.58
CA HIS A 217 -17.85 -8.13 7.82
C HIS A 217 -16.34 -8.01 7.57
N ALA A 218 -15.51 -8.66 8.40
CA ALA A 218 -14.06 -8.66 8.25
C ALA A 218 -13.55 -9.67 7.22
N CYS A 219 -14.44 -10.51 6.66
CA CYS A 219 -14.06 -11.56 5.74
C CYS A 219 -13.66 -10.97 4.39
N PHE A 220 -12.38 -11.11 4.04
CA PHE A 220 -11.90 -10.77 2.71
C PHE A 220 -12.03 -12.01 1.82
N PHE A 221 -12.93 -11.93 0.84
CA PHE A 221 -13.47 -13.05 0.09
C PHE A 221 -13.37 -12.79 -1.41
N LEU A 222 -12.96 -13.83 -2.14
CA LEU A 222 -13.01 -13.89 -3.60
C LEU A 222 -13.43 -15.31 -3.99
N SER A 223 -14.39 -15.45 -4.89
CA SER A 223 -14.84 -16.73 -5.42
C SER A 223 -14.88 -16.73 -6.94
N PHE A 224 -14.70 -17.92 -7.51
CA PHE A 224 -14.84 -18.21 -8.92
C PHE A 224 -15.75 -19.43 -9.06
N ALA A 225 -16.89 -19.25 -9.73
CA ALA A 225 -17.82 -20.32 -10.06
C ALA A 225 -17.81 -20.52 -11.57
N ARG A 226 -17.43 -21.70 -12.04
CA ARG A 226 -17.46 -22.01 -13.48
C ARG A 226 -18.90 -22.24 -13.92
N ASP A 227 -19.27 -21.60 -15.01
CA ASP A 227 -20.55 -21.74 -15.70
C ASP A 227 -20.27 -21.95 -17.19
N ASP A 228 -20.12 -23.22 -17.57
CA ASP A 228 -19.70 -23.69 -18.89
C ASP A 228 -18.39 -23.06 -19.42
N GLN A 229 -18.52 -22.08 -20.31
CA GLN A 229 -17.43 -21.32 -20.95
C GLN A 229 -17.14 -19.98 -20.25
N SER A 230 -17.88 -19.67 -19.19
CA SER A 230 -17.77 -18.46 -18.40
C SER A 230 -17.46 -18.76 -16.94
N VAL A 231 -17.06 -17.72 -16.22
CA VAL A 231 -16.80 -17.74 -14.79
C VAL A 231 -17.53 -16.57 -14.15
N VAL A 232 -18.32 -16.87 -13.14
CA VAL A 232 -18.91 -15.86 -12.25
C VAL A 232 -17.90 -15.60 -11.13
N VAL A 233 -17.51 -14.34 -11.01
CA VAL A 233 -16.57 -13.87 -10.00
C VAL A 233 -17.33 -13.10 -8.95
N GLU A 234 -17.17 -13.46 -7.68
CA GLU A 234 -17.73 -12.73 -6.55
C GLU A 234 -16.60 -12.26 -5.64
N MET A 235 -16.57 -10.98 -5.27
CA MET A 235 -15.61 -10.47 -4.31
C MET A 235 -16.29 -9.65 -3.22
N SER A 236 -15.83 -9.79 -1.99
CA SER A 236 -16.36 -9.08 -0.82
C SER A 236 -15.24 -8.73 0.14
N GLY A 237 -15.29 -7.52 0.72
CA GLY A 237 -14.36 -7.18 1.78
C GLY A 237 -14.59 -5.79 2.40
N PRO A 238 -14.02 -5.58 3.59
CA PRO A 238 -14.11 -4.29 4.27
C PRO A 238 -13.18 -3.28 3.59
N SER A 239 -13.76 -2.26 2.96
CA SER A 239 -12.99 -1.20 2.32
C SER A 239 -13.78 0.10 2.25
N GLN A 240 -13.11 1.22 2.53
CA GLN A 240 -13.69 2.55 2.41
C GLN A 240 -13.51 3.15 1.01
N GLY A 241 -12.71 2.53 0.14
CA GLY A 241 -12.34 3.08 -1.15
C GLY A 241 -12.53 2.10 -2.29
N TYR A 242 -11.67 1.08 -2.37
CA TYR A 242 -11.79 0.07 -3.41
C TYR A 242 -11.44 -1.32 -2.91
N LEU A 243 -11.96 -2.32 -3.63
CA LEU A 243 -11.61 -3.72 -3.53
C LEU A 243 -11.03 -4.15 -4.88
N SER A 244 -10.05 -5.04 -4.89
CA SER A 244 -9.46 -5.50 -6.15
C SER A 244 -8.87 -6.89 -6.02
N PHE A 245 -8.78 -7.58 -7.14
CA PHE A 245 -7.95 -8.76 -7.28
C PHE A 245 -7.20 -8.75 -8.60
N ALA A 246 -6.12 -9.52 -8.69
CA ALA A 246 -5.33 -9.66 -9.91
C ALA A 246 -4.79 -11.08 -10.08
N PHE A 247 -4.62 -11.49 -11.34
CA PHE A 247 -3.88 -12.68 -11.74
C PHE A 247 -2.47 -12.30 -12.13
N SER A 248 -1.49 -13.02 -11.60
CA SER A 248 -0.07 -12.76 -11.85
C SER A 248 0.71 -14.04 -12.14
N HIS A 249 1.71 -13.93 -13.00
CA HIS A 249 2.65 -15.01 -13.27
C HIS A 249 3.69 -15.21 -12.17
N ASP A 250 3.87 -14.23 -11.28
CA ASP A 250 4.82 -14.29 -10.17
C ASP A 250 4.20 -13.73 -8.87
N ARG A 251 5.01 -13.54 -7.83
CA ARG A 251 4.56 -12.97 -6.54
C ARG A 251 4.88 -11.47 -6.45
N TRP A 252 5.01 -10.81 -7.59
CA TRP A 252 5.41 -9.41 -7.68
C TRP A 252 4.39 -8.60 -8.48
N MET A 253 3.71 -7.68 -7.79
CA MET A 253 2.78 -6.75 -8.45
C MET A 253 3.50 -5.97 -9.54
N GLY A 254 3.04 -6.15 -10.78
CA GLY A 254 3.79 -5.79 -11.96
C GLY A 254 2.95 -5.87 -13.21
N ASP A 255 3.13 -6.95 -13.97
CA ASP A 255 2.48 -7.24 -15.25
C ASP A 255 1.31 -8.20 -15.03
N ASP A 256 0.19 -7.64 -14.57
CA ASP A 256 -0.92 -8.41 -14.00
C ASP A 256 -2.27 -8.04 -14.64
N ASP A 257 -3.17 -9.01 -14.76
CA ASP A 257 -4.57 -8.82 -15.15
C ASP A 257 -5.43 -8.58 -13.90
N ALA A 258 -5.97 -7.37 -13.75
CA ALA A 258 -6.58 -6.92 -12.49
C ALA A 258 -8.02 -6.42 -12.66
N TYR A 259 -8.84 -6.63 -11.65
CA TYR A 259 -10.23 -6.20 -11.60
C TYR A 259 -10.48 -5.42 -10.31
N LEU A 260 -11.16 -4.28 -10.43
CA LEU A 260 -11.38 -3.35 -9.34
C LEU A 260 -12.86 -3.06 -9.15
N CYS A 261 -13.25 -2.97 -7.89
CA CYS A 261 -14.50 -2.42 -7.41
C CYS A 261 -14.21 -1.12 -6.68
N ILE A 262 -14.52 0.00 -7.33
CA ILE A 262 -14.19 1.33 -6.83
C ILE A 262 -15.45 1.97 -6.30
N ARG A 263 -15.48 2.30 -5.01
CA ARG A 263 -16.54 3.08 -4.41
C ARG A 263 -16.42 4.54 -4.85
N GLU A 264 -17.49 5.07 -5.41
CA GLU A 264 -17.68 6.49 -5.65
C GLU A 264 -19.00 6.91 -5.00
N ASP A 265 -18.90 7.70 -3.94
CA ASP A 265 -20.02 8.10 -3.09
C ASP A 265 -20.79 6.89 -2.51
N GLN A 266 -22.02 6.68 -2.97
CA GLN A 266 -22.90 5.55 -2.59
C GLN A 266 -22.96 4.44 -3.66
N THR A 267 -22.15 4.54 -4.71
CA THR A 267 -22.12 3.59 -5.82
C THR A 267 -20.79 2.86 -5.90
N VAL A 268 -20.77 1.70 -6.56
CA VAL A 268 -19.55 0.92 -6.80
C VAL A 268 -19.40 0.65 -8.29
N HIS A 269 -18.27 1.07 -8.85
CA HIS A 269 -17.91 0.84 -10.24
C HIS A 269 -17.00 -0.38 -10.36
N ILE A 270 -17.41 -1.34 -11.19
CA ILE A 270 -16.60 -2.51 -11.55
C ILE A 270 -15.80 -2.16 -12.80
N GLN A 271 -14.48 -2.26 -12.73
CA GLN A 271 -13.59 -1.89 -13.82
C GLN A 271 -12.50 -2.95 -13.99
N PRO A 272 -12.37 -3.55 -15.18
CA PRO A 272 -11.21 -4.36 -15.51
C PRO A 272 -10.03 -3.42 -15.83
N SER A 273 -8.82 -3.87 -15.55
CA SER A 273 -7.61 -3.06 -15.65
C SER A 273 -6.38 -3.91 -15.89
N HIS A 274 -5.31 -3.27 -16.29
CA HIS A 274 -4.00 -3.89 -16.41
C HIS A 274 -2.99 -3.14 -15.53
N LEU A 275 -2.18 -3.91 -14.82
CA LEU A 275 -1.10 -3.38 -13.99
C LEU A 275 0.18 -3.33 -14.82
N THR A 276 0.92 -2.23 -14.69
CA THR A 276 2.27 -2.08 -15.26
C THR A 276 3.21 -1.60 -14.17
N GLY A 277 3.95 -2.54 -13.59
CA GLY A 277 4.81 -2.26 -12.45
C GLY A 277 4.00 -1.88 -11.20
N ARG A 278 4.47 -0.88 -10.47
CA ARG A 278 3.79 -0.35 -9.26
C ARG A 278 3.28 1.07 -9.46
N SER A 279 2.75 1.31 -10.65
CA SER A 279 2.12 2.55 -11.06
C SER A 279 0.59 2.48 -10.82
N HIS A 280 -0.13 3.54 -11.19
CA HIS A 280 -1.59 3.49 -11.16
C HIS A 280 -2.11 2.49 -12.23
N PRO A 281 -3.13 1.66 -11.93
CA PRO A 281 -3.70 0.73 -12.90
C PRO A 281 -4.24 1.46 -14.13
N VAL A 282 -3.99 0.89 -15.31
CA VAL A 282 -4.57 1.35 -16.57
C VAL A 282 -5.94 0.70 -16.69
N MET A 283 -7.01 1.52 -16.77
CA MET A 283 -8.39 1.01 -16.83
C MET A 283 -8.75 0.65 -18.27
N ASP A 284 -9.34 -0.53 -18.46
CA ASP A 284 -9.73 -1.03 -19.78
C ASP A 284 -11.25 -1.02 -19.95
N SER A 285 -11.75 -1.19 -21.18
CA SER A 285 -13.19 -1.24 -21.45
C SER A 285 -13.91 -2.36 -20.69
N ARG A 286 -15.15 -2.08 -20.24
CA ARG A 286 -16.04 -3.06 -19.59
C ARG A 286 -16.64 -4.08 -20.55
N GLY A 287 -16.44 -3.94 -21.86
CA GLY A 287 -17.07 -4.81 -22.87
C GLY A 287 -16.76 -6.31 -22.75
N ALA A 288 -15.77 -6.69 -21.96
CA ALA A 288 -15.44 -8.08 -21.67
C ALA A 288 -16.16 -8.68 -20.43
N LEU A 289 -16.95 -7.87 -19.72
CA LEU A 289 -17.66 -8.25 -18.49
C LEU A 289 -19.18 -8.21 -18.71
N GLU A 290 -19.86 -9.22 -18.21
CA GLU A 290 -21.31 -9.41 -18.24
C GLU A 290 -21.86 -9.50 -16.81
N ASP A 291 -23.19 -9.43 -16.65
CA ASP A 291 -23.89 -9.63 -15.37
C ASP A 291 -23.28 -8.87 -14.17
N MET A 292 -22.82 -7.64 -14.40
CA MET A 292 -22.19 -6.83 -13.37
C MET A 292 -23.22 -6.47 -12.29
N ALA A 293 -22.87 -6.74 -11.04
CA ALA A 293 -23.72 -6.42 -9.90
C ALA A 293 -22.88 -5.99 -8.69
N TRP A 294 -23.39 -5.07 -7.88
CA TRP A 294 -22.68 -4.60 -6.68
C TRP A 294 -23.61 -4.35 -5.49
N ARG A 295 -23.03 -4.33 -4.29
CA ARG A 295 -23.69 -3.93 -3.05
C ARG A 295 -22.70 -3.24 -2.12
N LEU A 296 -23.18 -2.20 -1.45
CA LEU A 296 -22.44 -1.48 -0.42
C LEU A 296 -23.30 -1.49 0.86
N ALA A 297 -22.89 -2.27 1.86
CA ALA A 297 -23.61 -2.38 3.13
C ALA A 297 -22.62 -2.53 4.29
N ASP A 298 -22.86 -1.83 5.40
CA ASP A 298 -22.05 -1.93 6.63
C ASP A 298 -20.53 -1.72 6.42
N GLY A 299 -20.15 -0.88 5.45
CA GLY A 299 -18.74 -0.63 5.10
C GLY A 299 -18.06 -1.78 4.34
N VAL A 300 -18.83 -2.75 3.86
CA VAL A 300 -18.37 -3.86 3.02
C VAL A 300 -18.75 -3.59 1.57
N ILE A 301 -17.75 -3.68 0.69
CA ILE A 301 -17.94 -3.63 -0.77
C ILE A 301 -18.13 -5.06 -1.26
N GLN A 302 -19.19 -5.28 -2.02
CA GLN A 302 -19.47 -6.56 -2.69
C GLN A 302 -19.68 -6.33 -4.18
N CYS A 303 -19.02 -7.13 -5.00
CA CYS A 303 -19.18 -7.10 -6.45
C CYS A 303 -19.28 -8.49 -7.03
N SER A 304 -20.08 -8.62 -8.07
CA SER A 304 -20.18 -9.79 -8.93
C SER A 304 -20.07 -9.37 -10.39
N PHE A 305 -19.45 -10.21 -11.20
CA PHE A 305 -19.52 -10.11 -12.66
C PHE A 305 -19.24 -11.47 -13.29
N ARG A 306 -19.71 -11.63 -14.53
CA ARG A 306 -19.45 -12.79 -15.37
C ARG A 306 -18.39 -12.44 -16.42
N ARG A 307 -17.48 -13.38 -16.67
CA ARG A 307 -16.44 -13.25 -17.69
C ARG A 307 -16.21 -14.59 -18.40
N ASN A 308 -16.06 -14.59 -19.72
CA ASN A 308 -15.63 -15.77 -20.47
C ASN A 308 -14.20 -16.22 -20.08
N ILE A 309 -13.98 -17.54 -20.09
CA ILE A 309 -12.69 -18.16 -19.70
C ILE A 309 -11.55 -17.65 -20.58
N THR A 310 -11.79 -17.52 -21.88
CA THR A 310 -10.86 -17.02 -22.89
C THR A 310 -11.44 -15.78 -23.56
N LEU A 311 -10.61 -14.76 -23.80
CA LEU A 311 -11.01 -13.51 -24.47
C LEU A 311 -10.13 -13.24 -25.69
N PRO A 312 -10.34 -13.96 -26.81
CA PRO A 312 -9.53 -13.80 -28.00
C PRO A 312 -9.64 -12.36 -28.55
N GLY A 313 -8.50 -11.75 -28.86
CA GLY A 313 -8.44 -10.40 -29.44
C GLY A 313 -8.42 -9.25 -28.41
N VAL A 314 -8.64 -9.52 -27.12
CA VAL A 314 -8.47 -8.51 -26.06
C VAL A 314 -7.05 -8.59 -25.51
N LYS A 315 -6.24 -7.54 -25.75
CA LYS A 315 -4.87 -7.47 -25.22
C LYS A 315 -4.87 -7.38 -23.70
N ASN A 316 -3.81 -7.89 -23.05
CA ASN A 316 -3.57 -7.80 -21.60
C ASN A 316 -4.62 -8.47 -20.71
N ARG A 317 -5.35 -9.48 -21.22
CA ARG A 317 -6.28 -10.31 -20.45
C ARG A 317 -5.79 -11.75 -20.40
N PHE A 318 -5.78 -12.31 -19.20
CA PHE A 318 -5.23 -13.64 -18.96
C PHE A 318 -6.33 -14.70 -19.07
N ASP A 319 -6.03 -15.83 -19.70
CA ASP A 319 -6.98 -16.94 -19.80
C ASP A 319 -7.17 -17.63 -18.45
N LEU A 320 -8.43 -17.82 -18.04
CA LEU A 320 -8.77 -18.36 -16.71
C LEU A 320 -8.53 -19.88 -16.57
N ASN A 321 -8.20 -20.57 -17.66
CA ASN A 321 -7.85 -21.99 -17.68
C ASN A 321 -6.37 -22.28 -17.35
N THR A 322 -5.60 -21.25 -17.03
CA THR A 322 -4.17 -21.33 -16.69
C THR A 322 -3.96 -21.07 -15.19
N SER A 323 -2.81 -21.49 -14.66
CA SER A 323 -2.49 -21.34 -13.24
C SER A 323 -1.73 -20.05 -12.93
N TYR A 324 -2.24 -19.23 -12.01
CA TYR A 324 -1.64 -17.94 -11.61
C TYR A 324 -1.57 -17.78 -10.09
N TYR A 325 -0.68 -16.92 -9.62
CA TYR A 325 -0.82 -16.35 -8.29
C TYR A 325 -1.99 -15.38 -8.30
N ILE A 326 -2.78 -15.40 -7.23
CA ILE A 326 -3.97 -14.55 -7.12
C ILE A 326 -3.74 -13.55 -5.99
N PHE A 327 -3.87 -12.28 -6.33
CA PHE A 327 -3.62 -11.15 -5.45
C PHE A 327 -4.97 -10.56 -5.07
N LEU A 328 -5.17 -10.22 -3.81
CA LEU A 328 -6.33 -9.45 -3.36
C LEU A 328 -5.84 -8.21 -2.60
N ALA A 329 -6.36 -7.04 -2.94
CA ALA A 329 -5.99 -5.79 -2.31
C ALA A 329 -7.21 -4.90 -2.03
N ASP A 330 -7.09 -4.13 -0.96
CA ASP A 330 -8.03 -3.11 -0.52
C ASP A 330 -7.29 -1.80 -0.27
N GLY A 331 -7.94 -0.67 -0.55
CA GLY A 331 -7.32 0.63 -0.32
C GLY A 331 -8.31 1.79 -0.36
N ALA A 332 -7.80 2.99 -0.09
CA ALA A 332 -8.58 4.21 -0.14
C ALA A 332 -8.86 4.65 -1.59
N ALA A 333 -9.99 5.30 -1.80
CA ALA A 333 -10.35 5.94 -3.05
C ALA A 333 -11.07 7.25 -2.74
N ASP A 334 -10.84 8.27 -3.55
CA ASP A 334 -11.53 9.56 -3.47
C ASP A 334 -11.88 10.03 -4.88
N ASN A 335 -13.14 10.44 -5.10
CA ASN A 335 -13.64 10.89 -6.41
C ASN A 335 -13.29 9.91 -7.56
N GLY A 336 -13.50 8.60 -7.35
CA GLY A 336 -13.17 7.55 -8.32
C GLY A 336 -11.67 7.31 -8.54
N ARG A 337 -10.77 8.04 -7.85
CA ARG A 337 -9.32 7.83 -7.88
C ARG A 337 -8.90 6.92 -6.74
N ILE A 338 -8.36 5.76 -7.08
CA ILE A 338 -7.75 4.85 -6.11
C ILE A 338 -6.38 5.35 -5.67
N TYR A 339 -6.05 5.10 -4.41
CA TYR A 339 -4.73 5.32 -3.83
C TYR A 339 -4.03 4.00 -3.57
N LYS A 340 -2.72 4.07 -3.34
CA LYS A 340 -1.94 2.91 -2.93
C LYS A 340 -2.52 2.26 -1.67
N HIS A 341 -2.69 0.95 -1.70
CA HIS A 341 -3.07 0.16 -0.54
C HIS A 341 -2.02 0.30 0.60
N SER A 342 -2.48 0.42 1.84
CA SER A 342 -1.61 0.61 3.02
C SER A 342 -0.96 -0.69 3.50
N ARG A 343 -1.66 -1.82 3.32
CA ARG A 343 -1.20 -3.17 3.64
C ARG A 343 -0.70 -3.86 2.38
N GLN A 344 0.22 -4.81 2.49
CA GLN A 344 0.56 -5.68 1.36
C GLN A 344 -0.70 -6.44 0.87
N PRO A 345 -0.81 -6.71 -0.44
CA PRO A 345 -1.89 -7.53 -0.97
C PRO A 345 -1.81 -8.94 -0.38
N LEU A 346 -2.97 -9.58 -0.23
CA LEU A 346 -3.06 -10.99 0.10
C LEU A 346 -2.70 -11.79 -1.15
N ILE A 347 -1.63 -12.59 -1.10
CA ILE A 347 -1.17 -13.40 -2.24
C ILE A 347 -1.32 -14.88 -1.89
N THR A 348 -1.82 -15.69 -2.82
CA THR A 348 -1.90 -17.15 -2.66
C THR A 348 -0.51 -17.78 -2.50
N TYR A 349 -0.43 -18.90 -1.78
CA TYR A 349 0.84 -19.60 -1.55
C TYR A 349 1.40 -20.24 -2.83
N GLU A 350 0.53 -20.68 -3.73
CA GLU A 350 0.91 -21.31 -4.99
C GLU A 350 0.04 -20.78 -6.13
N LYS A 351 0.39 -21.20 -7.36
CA LYS A 351 -0.41 -20.88 -8.53
C LYS A 351 -1.63 -21.77 -8.57
N HIS A 352 -2.78 -21.22 -8.94
CA HIS A 352 -4.03 -21.95 -9.03
C HIS A 352 -4.73 -21.69 -10.36
N ASN A 353 -5.29 -22.74 -10.95
CA ASN A 353 -6.26 -22.66 -12.03
C ASN A 353 -7.67 -22.57 -11.43
N VAL A 354 -8.31 -21.41 -11.57
CA VAL A 354 -9.63 -21.12 -10.97
C VAL A 354 -10.79 -21.84 -11.66
N THR A 355 -10.59 -22.36 -12.87
CA THR A 355 -11.59 -23.16 -13.62
C THR A 355 -11.40 -24.68 -13.47
N GLY A 356 -10.36 -25.09 -12.73
CA GLY A 356 -10.07 -26.48 -12.41
C GLY A 356 -10.93 -27.00 -11.25
N TYR A 357 -10.41 -27.99 -10.51
CA TYR A 357 -11.11 -28.54 -9.35
C TYR A 357 -11.33 -27.45 -8.28
N PRO A 358 -12.58 -27.24 -7.79
CA PRO A 358 -12.88 -26.24 -6.77
C PRO A 358 -12.08 -26.46 -5.49
N LYS A 359 -11.43 -25.41 -4.98
CA LYS A 359 -10.66 -25.44 -3.73
C LYS A 359 -11.01 -24.25 -2.85
N ASN A 360 -10.81 -24.40 -1.55
CA ASN A 360 -10.84 -23.29 -0.60
C ASN A 360 -9.40 -23.04 -0.11
N VAL A 361 -8.81 -21.93 -0.53
CA VAL A 361 -7.41 -21.60 -0.29
C VAL A 361 -7.26 -20.32 0.53
N GLY A 362 -6.14 -20.23 1.25
CA GLY A 362 -5.72 -19.01 1.93
C GLY A 362 -4.66 -18.25 1.14
N GLY A 363 -4.26 -17.11 1.69
CA GLY A 363 -3.09 -16.37 1.24
C GLY A 363 -2.33 -15.77 2.41
N SER A 364 -1.23 -15.10 2.12
CA SER A 364 -0.48 -14.32 3.10
C SER A 364 -0.25 -12.91 2.59
N ARG A 365 -0.47 -11.92 3.46
CA ARG A 365 -0.04 -10.53 3.24
C ARG A 365 1.43 -10.31 3.56
N SER A 366 1.98 -11.15 4.42
CA SER A 366 3.38 -11.03 4.83
C SER A 366 4.25 -12.06 4.12
N LEU A 367 5.34 -11.57 3.55
CA LEU A 367 6.25 -12.40 2.80
C LEU A 367 7.28 -13.07 3.72
N PHE A 368 7.46 -14.37 3.53
CA PHE A 368 8.37 -15.21 4.33
C PHE A 368 9.79 -14.64 4.42
N LEU A 369 10.35 -14.12 3.32
CA LEU A 369 11.70 -13.54 3.29
C LEU A 369 11.84 -12.31 4.19
N LEU A 370 10.85 -11.41 4.21
CA LEU A 370 10.86 -10.21 5.05
C LEU A 370 10.66 -10.55 6.53
N LYS A 371 9.81 -11.54 6.84
CA LYS A 371 9.67 -12.10 8.19
C LYS A 371 10.98 -12.70 8.68
N THR A 372 11.65 -13.46 7.81
CA THR A 372 12.95 -14.08 8.13
C THR A 372 14.03 -13.03 8.35
N HIS A 373 14.10 -11.99 7.50
CA HIS A 373 14.97 -10.83 7.70
C HIS A 373 14.77 -10.21 9.09
N GLY A 374 13.52 -9.87 9.42
CA GLY A 374 13.19 -9.29 10.73
C GLY A 374 13.61 -10.21 11.87
N ALA A 375 13.21 -11.48 11.83
CA ALA A 375 13.51 -12.46 12.88
C ALA A 375 15.02 -12.63 13.12
N LEU A 376 15.81 -12.77 12.05
CA LEU A 376 17.27 -12.87 12.16
C LEU A 376 17.90 -11.60 12.74
N MET A 377 17.42 -10.42 12.35
CA MET A 377 17.88 -9.15 12.92
C MET A 377 17.53 -9.02 14.41
N PHE A 378 16.35 -9.47 14.83
CA PHE A 378 15.98 -9.56 16.24
C PHE A 378 16.93 -10.48 17.02
N VAL A 379 17.15 -11.71 16.54
CA VAL A 379 18.07 -12.66 17.20
C VAL A 379 19.49 -12.09 17.27
N ALA A 380 19.98 -11.50 16.18
CA ALA A 380 21.31 -10.90 16.15
C ALA A 380 21.44 -9.76 17.17
N TRP A 381 20.61 -8.73 17.07
CA TRP A 381 20.82 -7.47 17.80
C TRP A 381 20.20 -7.44 19.18
N MET A 382 19.08 -8.13 19.38
CA MET A 382 18.36 -8.11 20.66
C MET A 382 18.81 -9.24 21.56
N THR A 383 19.27 -10.36 21.01
CA THR A 383 19.76 -11.48 21.81
C THR A 383 21.28 -11.51 21.86
N THR A 384 21.92 -11.80 20.72
CA THR A 384 23.36 -12.13 20.74
C THR A 384 24.24 -10.93 21.11
N VAL A 385 23.94 -9.73 20.60
CA VAL A 385 24.65 -8.49 20.97
C VAL A 385 24.44 -8.13 22.43
N SER A 386 23.18 -8.09 22.87
CA SER A 386 22.79 -7.80 24.26
C SER A 386 23.54 -8.66 25.26
N ILE A 387 23.50 -9.99 25.08
CA ILE A 387 24.18 -10.93 25.96
C ILE A 387 25.70 -10.77 25.86
N GLY A 388 26.24 -10.61 24.64
CA GLY A 388 27.68 -10.47 24.43
C GLY A 388 28.26 -9.21 25.08
N VAL A 389 27.53 -8.09 25.06
CA VAL A 389 27.93 -6.84 25.73
C VAL A 389 27.90 -7.00 27.25
N LEU A 390 26.84 -7.60 27.80
CA LEU A 390 26.74 -7.86 29.24
C LEU A 390 27.89 -8.74 29.74
N ILE A 391 28.23 -9.81 29.01
CA ILE A 391 29.34 -10.70 29.34
C ILE A 391 30.67 -9.96 29.30
N ALA A 392 30.94 -9.20 28.23
CA ALA A 392 32.19 -8.46 28.08
C ALA A 392 32.36 -7.32 29.12
N ARG A 393 31.25 -6.77 29.63
CA ARG A 393 31.28 -5.67 30.61
C ARG A 393 31.38 -6.17 32.05
N PHE A 394 30.57 -7.15 32.43
CA PHE A 394 30.39 -7.52 33.85
C PHE A 394 30.99 -8.87 34.24
N PHE A 395 31.25 -9.79 33.30
CA PHE A 395 31.63 -11.18 33.63
C PHE A 395 33.14 -11.46 33.51
N LYS A 396 33.96 -10.44 33.22
CA LYS A 396 35.41 -10.57 33.08
C LYS A 396 36.11 -11.23 34.28
N SER A 397 35.73 -10.83 35.49
CA SER A 397 36.33 -11.34 36.74
C SER A 397 35.75 -12.69 37.18
N VAL A 398 34.47 -12.94 36.87
CA VAL A 398 33.74 -14.15 37.32
C VAL A 398 34.08 -15.36 36.44
N TRP A 399 34.21 -15.14 35.12
CA TRP A 399 34.46 -16.19 34.13
C TRP A 399 35.87 -16.08 33.54
N SER A 400 36.85 -15.88 34.42
CA SER A 400 38.27 -15.76 34.08
C SER A 400 38.94 -17.11 33.79
N LYS A 401 38.33 -18.22 34.22
CA LYS A 401 38.85 -19.58 33.96
C LYS A 401 38.98 -19.82 32.46
N ALA A 402 40.08 -20.50 32.10
CA ALA A 402 40.37 -20.82 30.72
C ALA A 402 39.34 -21.81 30.17
N PHE A 403 38.79 -21.47 29.01
CA PHE A 403 37.91 -22.30 28.20
C PHE A 403 38.39 -22.15 26.76
N LEU A 404 38.73 -23.26 26.07
CA LEU A 404 39.31 -23.22 24.72
C LEU A 404 40.50 -22.24 24.58
N GLY A 405 41.45 -22.31 25.52
CA GLY A 405 42.72 -21.58 25.45
C GLY A 405 42.67 -20.07 25.76
N GLN A 406 41.51 -19.50 26.11
CA GLN A 406 41.37 -18.10 26.57
C GLN A 406 40.36 -18.01 27.72
N ALA A 407 40.23 -16.86 28.38
CA ALA A 407 39.21 -16.67 29.41
C ALA A 407 37.79 -16.93 28.86
N ALA A 408 36.96 -17.67 29.61
CA ALA A 408 35.64 -18.09 29.16
C ALA A 408 34.73 -16.93 28.73
N TRP A 409 34.72 -15.81 29.47
CA TRP A 409 33.95 -14.61 29.08
C TRP A 409 34.34 -14.10 27.68
N PHE A 410 35.63 -14.16 27.34
CA PHE A 410 36.16 -13.65 26.08
C PHE A 410 35.75 -14.55 24.92
N GLN A 411 35.79 -15.86 25.15
CA GLN A 411 35.33 -16.84 24.16
C GLN A 411 33.83 -16.71 23.88
N VAL A 412 33.02 -16.63 24.94
CA VAL A 412 31.56 -16.49 24.77
C VAL A 412 31.20 -15.19 24.08
N HIS A 413 31.82 -14.06 24.47
CA HIS A 413 31.64 -12.79 23.77
C HIS A 413 32.01 -12.91 22.28
N ARG A 414 33.19 -13.47 21.98
CA ARG A 414 33.67 -13.66 20.60
C ARG A 414 32.69 -14.49 19.76
N MET A 415 32.23 -15.64 20.28
CA MET A 415 31.29 -16.50 19.56
C MET A 415 29.95 -15.80 19.32
N LEU A 416 29.44 -15.07 20.31
CA LEU A 416 28.21 -14.29 20.16
C LEU A 416 28.36 -13.19 19.11
N MET A 417 29.47 -12.42 19.12
CA MET A 417 29.69 -11.35 18.14
C MET A 417 29.91 -11.87 16.71
N LEU A 418 30.61 -13.01 16.55
CA LEU A 418 30.74 -13.67 15.25
C LEU A 418 29.39 -14.17 14.73
N THR A 419 28.58 -14.74 15.62
CA THR A 419 27.20 -15.15 15.29
C THR A 419 26.34 -13.95 14.90
N THR A 420 26.40 -12.84 15.64
CA THR A 420 25.71 -11.59 15.27
C THR A 420 26.10 -11.15 13.86
N THR A 421 27.40 -11.16 13.55
CA THR A 421 27.91 -10.69 12.26
C THR A 421 27.39 -11.57 11.13
N ALA A 422 27.47 -12.90 11.29
CA ALA A 422 26.96 -13.86 10.31
C ALA A 422 25.45 -13.72 10.09
N LEU A 423 24.66 -13.66 11.16
CA LEU A 423 23.21 -13.47 11.08
C LEU A 423 22.84 -12.15 10.42
N THR A 424 23.56 -11.07 10.74
CA THR A 424 23.35 -9.75 10.13
C THR A 424 23.65 -9.80 8.63
N CYS A 425 24.74 -10.45 8.21
CA CYS A 425 25.11 -10.63 6.80
C CYS A 425 24.02 -11.37 6.02
N ILE A 426 23.58 -12.52 6.54
CA ILE A 426 22.51 -13.32 5.92
C ILE A 426 21.22 -12.50 5.84
N ALA A 427 20.80 -11.90 6.97
CA ALA A 427 19.56 -11.16 7.06
C ALA A 427 19.55 -9.94 6.12
N PHE A 428 20.66 -9.24 5.98
CA PHE A 428 20.76 -8.04 5.15
C PHE A 428 20.51 -8.31 3.67
N VAL A 429 20.87 -9.50 3.17
CA VAL A 429 20.69 -9.86 1.76
C VAL A 429 19.23 -10.17 1.42
N LEU A 430 18.45 -10.70 2.37
CA LEU A 430 17.08 -11.18 2.11
C LEU A 430 16.12 -10.13 1.52
N PRO A 431 16.07 -8.87 1.99
CA PRO A 431 15.22 -7.85 1.39
C PRO A 431 15.63 -7.48 -0.04
N PHE A 432 16.93 -7.55 -0.38
CA PHE A 432 17.41 -7.27 -1.73
C PHE A 432 17.07 -8.40 -2.70
N ILE A 433 17.17 -9.66 -2.27
CA ILE A 433 16.68 -10.82 -3.05
C ILE A 433 15.19 -10.64 -3.34
N TYR A 434 14.41 -10.28 -2.32
CA TYR A 434 12.98 -10.09 -2.52
C TYR A 434 12.67 -8.90 -3.45
N ARG A 435 13.29 -7.74 -3.23
CA ARG A 435 12.94 -6.52 -3.97
C ARG A 435 13.57 -6.46 -5.37
N GLY A 436 14.57 -7.28 -5.65
CA GLY A 436 15.40 -7.19 -6.86
C GLY A 436 16.19 -5.88 -6.96
N GLY A 437 16.29 -5.10 -5.87
CA GLY A 437 16.90 -3.78 -5.89
C GLY A 437 16.60 -2.91 -4.67
N TRP A 438 16.95 -1.63 -4.76
CA TRP A 438 16.76 -0.66 -3.68
C TRP A 438 15.29 -0.23 -3.52
N SER A 439 14.88 0.03 -2.28
CA SER A 439 13.52 0.44 -1.95
C SER A 439 13.49 1.83 -1.32
N SER A 440 13.28 2.88 -2.13
CA SER A 440 13.11 4.25 -1.64
C SER A 440 11.91 4.40 -0.68
N TYR A 441 10.89 3.55 -0.81
CA TYR A 441 9.72 3.51 0.07
C TYR A 441 9.96 2.92 1.46
N ALA A 442 11.14 2.32 1.71
CA ALA A 442 11.47 1.83 3.05
C ALA A 442 11.98 2.95 3.97
N GLY A 443 11.93 4.21 3.52
CA GLY A 443 12.32 5.38 4.30
C GLY A 443 13.79 5.32 4.72
N TYR A 444 14.08 5.68 5.96
CA TYR A 444 15.45 5.69 6.51
C TYR A 444 15.97 4.32 6.96
N HIS A 445 15.09 3.33 7.10
CA HIS A 445 15.45 1.98 7.57
C HIS A 445 16.64 1.35 6.80
N PRO A 446 16.64 1.26 5.45
CA PRO A 446 17.74 0.61 4.72
C PRO A 446 19.07 1.37 4.84
N TYR A 447 19.04 2.71 4.99
CA TYR A 447 20.26 3.50 5.19
C TYR A 447 20.89 3.21 6.56
N LEU A 448 20.09 3.20 7.63
CA LEU A 448 20.57 2.81 8.96
C LEU A 448 21.03 1.35 8.96
N GLY A 449 20.31 0.46 8.27
CA GLY A 449 20.71 -0.93 8.09
C GLY A 449 22.07 -1.10 7.39
N CYS A 450 22.38 -0.29 6.37
CA CYS A 450 23.69 -0.30 5.71
C CYS A 450 24.81 0.15 6.66
N ILE A 451 24.58 1.19 7.46
CA ILE A 451 25.54 1.63 8.47
C ILE A 451 25.78 0.52 9.49
N VAL A 452 24.71 -0.09 10.00
CA VAL A 452 24.79 -1.22 10.94
C VAL A 452 25.55 -2.40 10.36
N MET A 453 25.30 -2.73 9.08
CA MET A 453 26.04 -3.78 8.36
C MET A 453 27.55 -3.49 8.32
N ILE A 454 27.93 -2.29 7.89
CA ILE A 454 29.33 -1.88 7.79
C ILE A 454 30.00 -1.97 9.17
N LEU A 455 29.37 -1.41 10.21
CA LEU A 455 29.91 -1.44 11.57
C LEU A 455 29.99 -2.88 12.11
N ALA A 456 29.02 -3.74 11.81
CA ALA A 456 29.01 -5.13 12.24
C ALA A 456 30.17 -5.94 11.64
N VAL A 457 30.57 -5.66 10.41
CA VAL A 457 31.74 -6.31 9.76
C VAL A 457 33.06 -5.69 10.22
N LEU A 458 33.12 -4.36 10.36
CA LEU A 458 34.33 -3.67 10.82
C LEU A 458 34.70 -4.04 12.27
N GLN A 459 33.72 -4.37 13.12
CA GLN A 459 33.94 -4.71 14.52
C GLN A 459 34.83 -5.95 14.72
N PRO A 460 34.51 -7.13 14.16
CA PRO A 460 35.40 -8.30 14.19
C PRO A 460 36.75 -8.07 13.52
N LEU A 461 36.80 -7.31 12.42
CA LEU A 461 38.06 -6.98 11.74
C LEU A 461 38.97 -6.16 12.66
N LEU A 462 38.44 -5.11 13.30
CA LEU A 462 39.17 -4.34 14.30
C LEU A 462 39.64 -5.24 15.45
N ALA A 463 38.78 -6.15 15.92
CA ALA A 463 39.12 -7.10 16.98
C ALA A 463 40.20 -8.13 16.58
N ALA A 464 40.34 -8.46 15.30
CA ALA A 464 41.42 -9.31 14.80
C ALA A 464 42.78 -8.64 14.90
N PHE A 465 42.84 -7.31 14.72
CA PHE A 465 44.05 -6.50 14.88
C PHE A 465 44.27 -6.03 16.33
N ARG A 466 43.66 -6.69 17.32
CA ARG A 466 43.78 -6.35 18.73
C ARG A 466 45.25 -6.41 19.20
N PRO A 467 45.83 -5.28 19.66
CA PRO A 467 47.22 -5.27 20.14
C PRO A 467 47.43 -6.13 21.40
N PRO A 468 48.65 -6.59 21.70
CA PRO A 468 49.00 -7.25 22.97
C PRO A 468 48.64 -6.43 24.21
N LEU A 469 48.55 -7.08 25.38
CA LEU A 469 48.09 -6.43 26.62
C LEU A 469 48.94 -5.24 27.06
N HIS A 470 50.25 -5.24 26.77
CA HIS A 470 51.21 -4.22 27.18
C HIS A 470 51.58 -3.21 26.08
N ASP A 471 50.94 -3.27 24.90
CA ASP A 471 51.20 -2.31 23.81
C ASP A 471 50.54 -0.95 24.12
N PRO A 472 51.26 0.19 23.97
CA PRO A 472 50.71 1.52 24.26
C PRO A 472 49.46 1.84 23.43
N ARG A 473 49.31 1.31 22.21
CA ARG A 473 48.13 1.54 21.35
C ARG A 473 46.88 0.77 21.82
N ARG A 474 47.01 -0.11 22.83
CA ARG A 474 45.90 -0.90 23.35
C ARG A 474 44.75 -0.05 23.90
N HIS A 475 45.05 1.14 24.45
CA HIS A 475 44.02 2.06 24.94
C HIS A 475 43.17 2.63 23.79
N ILE A 476 43.79 2.98 22.66
CA ILE A 476 43.12 3.47 21.44
C ILE A 476 42.19 2.38 20.91
N PHE A 477 42.69 1.15 20.81
CA PHE A 477 41.88 -0.01 20.41
C PHE A 477 40.67 -0.19 21.33
N ASN A 478 40.87 -0.19 22.66
CA ASN A 478 39.78 -0.40 23.61
C ASN A 478 38.68 0.66 23.46
N TRP A 479 39.06 1.95 23.33
CA TRP A 479 38.11 3.04 23.15
C TRP A 479 37.37 2.96 21.81
N THR A 480 38.10 2.69 20.72
CA THR A 480 37.54 2.59 19.37
C THR A 480 36.59 1.40 19.25
N HIS A 481 36.99 0.22 19.74
CA HIS A 481 36.18 -0.99 19.71
C HIS A 481 34.90 -0.81 20.54
N TRP A 482 35.01 -0.22 21.73
CA TRP A 482 33.87 0.08 22.60
C TRP A 482 32.91 1.12 21.98
N SER A 483 33.43 2.24 21.48
CA SER A 483 32.61 3.34 20.96
C SER A 483 31.88 2.92 19.69
N MET A 484 32.59 2.29 18.75
CA MET A 484 32.01 1.78 17.51
C MET A 484 30.94 0.72 17.78
N GLY A 485 31.09 -0.09 18.83
CA GLY A 485 30.17 -1.19 19.14
C GLY A 485 28.89 -0.67 19.78
N THR A 486 29.05 0.32 20.65
CA THR A 486 27.94 1.06 21.26
C THR A 486 27.15 1.83 20.20
N ALA A 487 27.85 2.52 19.28
CA ALA A 487 27.21 3.22 18.17
C ALA A 487 26.41 2.27 17.27
N ALA A 488 26.99 1.14 16.87
CA ALA A 488 26.31 0.13 16.05
C ALA A 488 25.02 -0.36 16.71
N ARG A 489 25.05 -0.62 18.03
CA ARG A 489 23.88 -1.06 18.79
C ARG A 489 22.77 0.01 18.84
N ILE A 490 23.12 1.28 19.07
CA ILE A 490 22.14 2.37 19.10
C ILE A 490 21.45 2.51 17.73
N ILE A 491 22.24 2.51 16.66
CA ILE A 491 21.72 2.62 15.28
C ILE A 491 20.86 1.40 14.93
N ALA A 492 21.26 0.20 15.36
CA ALA A 492 20.48 -1.02 15.15
C ALA A 492 19.10 -0.96 15.83
N VAL A 493 19.02 -0.45 17.07
CA VAL A 493 17.73 -0.24 17.76
C VAL A 493 16.85 0.73 16.98
N ALA A 494 17.39 1.87 16.53
CA ALA A 494 16.65 2.82 15.70
C ALA A 494 16.17 2.18 14.37
N ALA A 495 17.04 1.41 13.71
CA ALA A 495 16.70 0.69 12.49
C ALA A 495 15.58 -0.33 12.71
N MET A 496 15.56 -1.04 13.85
CA MET A 496 14.50 -2.00 14.19
C MET A 496 13.14 -1.32 14.41
N PHE A 497 13.09 -0.16 15.09
CA PHE A 497 11.84 0.60 15.23
C PHE A 497 11.25 0.96 13.86
N LEU A 498 12.08 1.51 12.97
CA LEU A 498 11.64 1.83 11.61
C LEU A 498 11.23 0.57 10.82
N GLY A 499 11.97 -0.53 10.99
CA GLY A 499 11.74 -1.78 10.27
C GLY A 499 10.42 -2.47 10.65
N MET A 500 10.06 -2.48 11.93
CA MET A 500 8.79 -3.06 12.42
C MET A 500 7.54 -2.32 11.93
N ASP A 501 7.70 -1.05 11.52
CA ASP A 501 6.62 -0.22 10.98
C ASP A 501 6.45 -0.36 9.47
N LEU A 502 7.34 -1.11 8.80
CA LEU A 502 7.18 -1.41 7.39
C LEU A 502 6.01 -2.39 7.17
N PRO A 503 5.15 -2.16 6.15
CA PRO A 503 3.99 -3.01 5.86
C PRO A 503 4.32 -4.48 5.56
N GLY A 504 5.57 -4.81 5.25
CA GLY A 504 5.98 -6.17 4.89
C GLY A 504 5.94 -7.19 6.03
N LEU A 505 6.10 -6.74 7.28
CA LEU A 505 6.06 -7.65 8.44
C LEU A 505 4.63 -7.90 8.96
N ASP A 506 3.69 -6.99 8.67
CA ASP A 506 2.29 -7.05 9.09
C ASP A 506 2.11 -7.31 10.60
N LEU A 507 2.94 -6.65 11.42
CA LEU A 507 2.88 -6.78 12.88
C LEU A 507 1.74 -5.91 13.46
N PRO A 508 0.95 -6.42 14.42
CA PRO A 508 -0.16 -5.68 15.00
C PRO A 508 0.35 -4.48 15.83
N GLY A 509 -0.06 -3.28 15.44
CA GLY A 509 0.07 -2.08 16.26
C GLY A 509 -1.03 -2.00 17.33
N PRO A 510 -0.80 -1.34 18.48
CA PRO A 510 0.44 -0.69 18.93
C PRO A 510 1.40 -1.64 19.69
N TRP A 511 1.00 -2.90 19.93
CA TRP A 511 1.72 -3.83 20.79
C TRP A 511 3.18 -4.05 20.41
N LYS A 512 3.49 -4.15 19.11
CA LYS A 512 4.87 -4.28 18.61
C LYS A 512 5.81 -3.21 19.17
N THR A 513 5.34 -1.96 19.24
CA THR A 513 6.13 -0.80 19.69
C THR A 513 6.33 -0.85 21.21
N TYR A 514 5.27 -1.13 21.97
CA TYR A 514 5.37 -1.24 23.44
C TYR A 514 6.30 -2.37 23.87
N VAL A 515 6.29 -3.49 23.16
CA VAL A 515 7.15 -4.64 23.45
C VAL A 515 8.61 -4.30 23.20
N MET A 516 8.91 -3.62 22.09
CA MET A 516 10.27 -3.14 21.82
C MET A 516 10.74 -2.12 22.86
N ILE A 517 9.90 -1.13 23.21
CA ILE A 517 10.21 -0.14 24.25
C ILE A 517 10.47 -0.84 25.59
N GLY A 518 9.61 -1.79 25.97
CA GLY A 518 9.74 -2.56 27.19
C GLY A 518 11.06 -3.35 27.24
N PHE A 519 11.45 -3.98 26.13
CA PHE A 519 12.74 -4.66 26.04
C PHE A 519 13.92 -3.69 26.18
N VAL A 520 13.90 -2.57 25.46
CA VAL A 520 14.98 -1.58 25.50
C VAL A 520 15.12 -1.02 26.93
N ALA A 521 14.01 -0.67 27.56
CA ALA A 521 13.98 -0.19 28.94
C ALA A 521 14.49 -1.25 29.93
N TRP A 522 14.06 -2.50 29.78
CA TRP A 522 14.55 -3.63 30.58
C TRP A 522 16.07 -3.80 30.45
N HIS A 523 16.59 -3.77 29.22
CA HIS A 523 18.02 -3.95 28.96
C HIS A 523 18.84 -2.79 29.55
N VAL A 524 18.43 -1.54 29.31
CA VAL A 524 19.10 -0.36 29.86
C VAL A 524 19.06 -0.39 31.39
N GLY A 525 17.90 -0.71 31.97
CA GLY A 525 17.74 -0.86 33.42
C GLY A 525 18.66 -1.94 34.00
N THR A 526 18.77 -3.09 33.32
CA THR A 526 19.68 -4.19 33.72
C THR A 526 21.14 -3.74 33.73
N GLU A 527 21.59 -3.01 32.69
CA GLU A 527 22.94 -2.46 32.66
C GLU A 527 23.20 -1.48 33.80
N ILE A 528 22.27 -0.55 34.06
CA ILE A 528 22.37 0.42 35.15
C ILE A 528 22.44 -0.30 36.50
N LEU A 529 21.59 -1.30 36.74
CA LEU A 529 21.58 -2.07 37.98
C LEU A 529 22.89 -2.83 38.20
N LEU A 530 23.42 -3.48 37.16
CA LEU A 530 24.70 -4.19 37.22
C LEU A 530 25.87 -3.24 37.44
N GLU A 531 25.84 -2.04 36.83
CA GLU A 531 26.85 -1.00 37.05
C GLU A 531 26.82 -0.47 38.49
N ILE A 532 25.62 -0.19 39.04
CA ILE A 532 25.44 0.20 40.44
C ILE A 532 25.96 -0.90 41.38
N TYR A 533 25.65 -2.16 41.09
CA TYR A 533 26.13 -3.29 41.88
C TYR A 533 27.65 -3.41 41.85
N ALA A 534 28.26 -3.31 40.66
CA ALA A 534 29.71 -3.34 40.49
C ALA A 534 30.40 -2.20 41.24
N TYR A 535 29.85 -0.98 41.15
CA TYR A 535 30.34 0.19 41.88
C TYR A 535 30.28 -0.03 43.40
N ARG A 536 29.16 -0.55 43.92
CA ARG A 536 28.99 -0.86 45.35
C ARG A 536 29.99 -1.92 45.82
N LEU A 537 30.25 -2.95 45.02
CA LEU A 537 31.26 -3.97 45.32
C LEU A 537 32.66 -3.37 45.41
N SER A 538 33.03 -2.53 44.42
CA SER A 538 34.33 -1.86 44.40
C SER A 538 34.52 -0.96 45.63
N ARG A 539 33.47 -0.24 46.05
CA ARG A 539 33.52 0.62 47.24
C ARG A 539 33.69 -0.19 48.53
N LYS A 540 33.00 -1.33 48.68
CA LYS A 540 33.18 -2.24 49.82
C LYS A 540 34.58 -2.87 49.85
N GLY A 541 35.13 -3.24 48.69
CA GLY A 541 36.51 -3.75 48.57
C GLY A 541 37.57 -2.70 48.94
N ASN A 542 37.36 -1.43 48.58
CA ASN A 542 38.26 -0.34 48.96
C ASN A 542 38.15 0.03 50.46
N LEU A 543 36.99 -0.15 51.09
CA LEU A 543 36.82 0.00 52.54
C LEU A 543 37.52 -1.10 53.35
N LEU A 544 37.65 -2.31 52.79
CA LEU A 544 38.37 -3.44 53.39
C LEU A 544 39.89 -3.42 53.11
N LYS A 545 40.38 -2.52 52.23
CA LYS A 545 41.80 -2.29 51.93
C LYS A 545 42.40 -1.16 52.79
N LYS A 546 42.13 -1.13 54.10
CA LYS A 546 42.96 -0.38 55.05
C LYS A 546 44.11 -1.27 55.55
N PRO A 547 45.30 -0.71 55.82
CA PRO A 547 46.55 -1.47 55.77
C PRO A 547 46.82 -2.19 57.10
N CYS A 548 46.66 -3.50 57.13
CA CYS A 548 47.60 -4.38 57.81
C CYS A 548 47.41 -5.82 57.29
N TYR A 549 48.52 -6.49 57.00
CA TYR A 549 48.66 -7.84 56.44
C TYR A 549 48.41 -8.02 54.94
N VAL A 550 49.48 -7.74 54.19
CA VAL A 550 49.75 -8.25 52.85
C VAL A 550 50.44 -9.61 53.01
N GLU A 551 49.75 -10.71 52.69
CA GLU A 551 50.34 -11.90 52.01
C GLU A 551 49.34 -13.02 51.70
N SER A 552 48.09 -12.98 52.19
CA SER A 552 47.09 -14.07 51.95
C SER A 552 45.96 -13.73 50.96
N LEU A 553 46.05 -12.62 50.20
CA LEU A 553 44.92 -12.09 49.42
C LEU A 553 44.81 -12.54 47.96
N LEU A 554 45.74 -13.35 47.44
CA LEU A 554 45.54 -14.02 46.14
C LEU A 554 44.51 -15.17 46.23
N GLU A 555 44.18 -15.64 47.43
CA GLU A 555 43.14 -16.66 47.68
C GLU A 555 41.78 -16.09 48.08
N TYR A 556 41.71 -14.85 48.57
CA TYR A 556 40.49 -14.27 49.13
C TYR A 556 39.57 -13.63 48.07
N GLY A 557 40.12 -13.17 46.94
CA GLY A 557 39.35 -12.67 45.79
C GLY A 557 38.48 -13.74 45.10
N HIS A 558 38.74 -15.02 45.37
CA HIS A 558 38.01 -16.15 44.81
C HIS A 558 36.70 -16.50 45.55
N ARG A 559 36.44 -15.94 46.75
CA ARG A 559 35.39 -16.46 47.66
C ARG A 559 34.15 -15.56 47.84
N TYR A 560 34.11 -14.34 47.29
CA TYR A 560 33.03 -13.36 47.56
C TYR A 560 32.20 -12.87 46.37
N THR A 561 32.26 -13.52 45.21
CA THR A 561 31.07 -13.58 44.34
C THR A 561 30.35 -14.87 44.66
N ASN A 562 29.30 -14.85 45.49
CA ASN A 562 28.46 -16.03 45.65
C ASN A 562 27.89 -16.39 44.27
N PRO A 563 28.39 -17.45 43.59
CA PRO A 563 28.02 -17.72 42.21
C PRO A 563 26.53 -18.00 42.11
N ARG A 564 25.89 -18.48 43.20
CA ARG A 564 24.46 -18.77 43.24
C ARG A 564 23.58 -17.52 43.02
N ASN A 565 23.98 -16.34 43.50
CA ASN A 565 23.16 -15.12 43.36
C ASN A 565 23.29 -14.51 41.96
N VAL A 566 24.49 -14.56 41.37
CA VAL A 566 24.72 -14.12 39.97
C VAL A 566 24.10 -15.09 38.97
N ILE A 567 24.20 -16.41 39.23
CA ILE A 567 23.56 -17.45 38.43
C ILE A 567 22.03 -17.40 38.57
N SER A 568 21.48 -17.07 39.76
CA SER A 568 20.02 -16.91 39.96
C SER A 568 19.48 -15.67 39.23
N PHE A 569 20.21 -14.54 39.26
CA PHE A 569 19.87 -13.34 38.49
C PHE A 569 20.00 -13.57 36.97
N TYR A 570 21.00 -14.37 36.55
CA TYR A 570 21.17 -14.82 35.17
C TYR A 570 20.07 -15.79 34.73
N LYS A 571 19.63 -16.70 35.61
CA LYS A 571 18.46 -17.56 35.38
C LYS A 571 17.22 -16.69 35.17
N LEU A 572 17.03 -15.65 35.97
CA LEU A 572 15.98 -14.65 35.76
C LEU A 572 16.09 -13.89 34.43
N MET A 573 17.31 -13.59 33.96
CA MET A 573 17.57 -12.89 32.70
C MET A 573 17.36 -13.79 31.47
N VAL A 574 17.80 -15.04 31.54
CA VAL A 574 17.57 -16.08 30.53
C VAL A 574 16.10 -16.48 30.51
N ASP A 575 15.45 -16.60 31.66
CA ASP A 575 14.01 -16.84 31.79
C ASP A 575 13.19 -15.64 31.30
N SER A 576 13.66 -14.39 31.52
CA SER A 576 13.05 -13.19 30.93
C SER A 576 13.24 -13.16 29.41
N PHE A 577 14.38 -13.60 28.90
CA PHE A 577 14.62 -13.75 27.47
C PHE A 577 13.73 -14.85 26.86
N PHE A 578 13.62 -16.02 27.50
CA PHE A 578 12.66 -17.05 27.11
C PHE A 578 11.22 -16.61 27.31
N PHE A 579 10.93 -15.70 28.24
CA PHE A 579 9.65 -15.04 28.36
C PHE A 579 9.39 -14.13 27.17
N PHE A 580 10.35 -13.30 26.72
CA PHE A 580 10.19 -12.47 25.52
C PHE A 580 10.16 -13.28 24.21
N LEU A 581 10.92 -14.38 24.12
CA LEU A 581 10.90 -15.32 23.00
C LEU A 581 9.61 -16.14 22.97
N ARG A 582 9.17 -16.66 24.14
CA ARG A 582 7.84 -17.25 24.30
C ARG A 582 6.76 -16.22 24.08
N PHE A 583 6.95 -14.95 24.41
CA PHE A 583 6.00 -13.87 24.17
C PHE A 583 5.94 -13.51 22.69
N TYR A 584 7.05 -13.54 21.96
CA TYR A 584 7.07 -13.43 20.50
C TYR A 584 6.36 -14.62 19.82
N LEU A 585 6.69 -15.84 20.26
CA LEU A 585 5.99 -17.07 19.84
C LEU A 585 4.52 -17.07 20.27
N PHE A 586 4.18 -16.49 21.41
CA PHE A 586 2.83 -16.35 21.97
C PHE A 586 2.07 -15.18 21.36
N ILE A 587 2.69 -14.14 20.82
CA ILE A 587 2.01 -13.17 19.95
C ILE A 587 1.64 -13.86 18.64
N HIS A 588 2.54 -14.68 18.09
CA HIS A 588 2.25 -15.51 16.93
C HIS A 588 1.11 -16.52 17.22
N GLU A 589 1.13 -17.17 18.40
CA GLU A 589 0.14 -18.16 18.83
C GLU A 589 -1.18 -17.55 19.33
N LYS A 590 -1.15 -16.39 20.03
CA LYS A 590 -2.34 -15.62 20.42
C LYS A 590 -3.01 -14.97 19.23
N HIS A 591 -2.33 -14.62 18.15
CA HIS A 591 -3.05 -14.19 16.95
C HIS A 591 -3.92 -15.34 16.41
N THR A 592 -3.40 -16.58 16.39
CA THR A 592 -4.18 -17.77 16.05
C THR A 592 -5.23 -18.17 17.09
N LEU A 593 -4.99 -17.96 18.40
CA LEU A 593 -5.91 -18.31 19.48
C LEU A 593 -6.96 -17.24 19.80
N THR A 594 -6.64 -15.94 19.65
CA THR A 594 -7.58 -14.82 19.86
C THR A 594 -8.62 -14.78 18.76
N GLN A 595 -8.28 -15.23 17.54
CA GLN A 595 -9.26 -15.56 16.49
C GLN A 595 -10.18 -16.73 16.92
N ARG A 596 -9.64 -17.82 17.48
CA ARG A 596 -10.43 -18.95 18.00
C ARG A 596 -11.30 -18.61 19.22
N GLN A 597 -10.83 -17.73 20.12
CA GLN A 597 -11.56 -17.38 21.35
C GLN A 597 -12.63 -16.32 21.13
N ARG A 598 -12.41 -15.33 20.24
CA ARG A 598 -13.49 -14.40 19.82
C ARG A 598 -14.62 -15.13 19.09
N HIS A 599 -14.30 -16.22 18.37
CA HIS A 599 -15.29 -17.11 17.75
C HIS A 599 -16.14 -17.84 18.81
N ARG A 600 -15.51 -18.47 19.82
CA ARG A 600 -16.25 -19.18 20.89
C ARG A 600 -17.03 -18.27 21.84
N GLN A 601 -16.56 -17.04 22.11
CA GLN A 601 -17.32 -16.10 22.95
C GLN A 601 -18.55 -15.53 22.24
N ARG A 602 -18.49 -15.35 20.90
CA ARG A 602 -19.66 -14.91 20.11
C ARG A 602 -20.70 -16.02 19.92
N GLU A 603 -20.28 -17.28 19.83
CA GLU A 603 -21.20 -18.44 19.82
C GLU A 603 -21.95 -18.61 21.16
N LYS A 604 -21.33 -18.23 22.29
CA LYS A 604 -21.94 -18.35 23.63
C LYS A 604 -22.80 -17.16 24.07
N GLN A 605 -22.79 -16.04 23.34
CA GLN A 605 -23.54 -14.82 23.67
C GLN A 605 -24.64 -14.47 22.65
N ALA A 606 -24.94 -15.36 21.70
CA ALA A 606 -26.13 -15.21 20.87
C ALA A 606 -27.39 -15.37 21.74
N PRO A 607 -28.35 -14.42 21.73
CA PRO A 607 -29.60 -14.60 22.44
C PRO A 607 -30.39 -15.72 21.78
N CYS A 608 -30.81 -16.73 22.55
CA CYS A 608 -31.80 -17.70 22.11
C CYS A 608 -33.09 -16.93 21.75
N ARG A 609 -33.39 -16.81 20.46
CA ARG A 609 -34.71 -16.35 19.99
C ARG A 609 -35.69 -17.51 20.19
N GLU A 610 -36.72 -17.29 20.99
CA GLU A 610 -37.87 -18.21 21.08
C GLU A 610 -38.50 -18.42 19.68
N PRO A 611 -38.91 -19.64 19.35
CA PRO A 611 -39.71 -19.88 18.16
C PRO A 611 -41.14 -19.40 18.40
N ASN A 612 -41.63 -18.49 17.55
CA ASN A 612 -43.06 -18.18 17.42
C ASN A 612 -43.83 -19.46 17.06
N MET A 613 -44.53 -20.06 18.02
CA MET A 613 -45.58 -21.04 17.75
C MET A 613 -46.86 -20.29 17.37
N GLY A 614 -47.18 -20.29 16.07
CA GLY A 614 -48.51 -19.94 15.59
C GLY A 614 -49.49 -21.06 15.92
N LEU A 615 -50.48 -20.76 16.76
CA LEU A 615 -51.62 -21.62 17.06
C LEU A 615 -52.62 -21.59 15.88
N HIS A 616 -52.93 -22.76 15.32
CA HIS A 616 -54.15 -22.98 14.53
C HIS A 616 -54.87 -24.24 15.09
N PRO A 617 -56.21 -24.21 15.32
CA PRO A 617 -56.89 -25.29 16.04
C PRO A 617 -57.55 -26.29 15.07
N SER A 618 -57.30 -27.60 15.22
CA SER A 618 -58.25 -28.67 14.86
C SER A 618 -57.77 -30.08 15.28
N SER A 619 -58.46 -30.65 16.28
CA SER A 619 -58.76 -32.07 16.58
C SER A 619 -57.66 -33.13 16.89
N PRO A 620 -58.01 -34.22 17.62
CA PRO A 620 -57.13 -34.87 18.59
C PRO A 620 -56.63 -36.25 18.16
N GLY A 621 -55.46 -36.66 18.69
CA GLY A 621 -55.06 -38.07 18.66
C GLY A 621 -53.61 -38.36 19.03
N SER A 622 -53.45 -39.15 20.09
CA SER A 622 -52.35 -40.08 20.40
C SER A 622 -50.92 -39.57 20.67
N HIS A 623 -50.54 -39.75 21.95
CA HIS A 623 -49.23 -40.15 22.48
C HIS A 623 -48.10 -40.45 21.48
N LEU A 624 -46.96 -39.79 21.65
CA LEU A 624 -45.67 -40.47 21.86
C LEU A 624 -44.65 -39.49 22.45
N GLY A 625 -44.04 -39.88 23.58
CA GLY A 625 -43.06 -39.06 24.28
C GLY A 625 -41.68 -39.11 23.64
N LEU A 626 -40.95 -38.00 23.70
CA LEU A 626 -39.50 -38.00 23.59
C LEU A 626 -38.91 -36.91 24.49
N LYS A 627 -38.06 -37.36 25.42
CA LYS A 627 -37.31 -36.53 26.37
C LYS A 627 -36.32 -35.63 25.61
N ALA A 628 -36.48 -34.31 25.74
CA ALA A 628 -35.44 -33.35 25.41
C ALA A 628 -34.61 -33.06 26.68
N ALA A 629 -33.36 -33.53 26.71
CA ALA A 629 -32.37 -33.06 27.66
C ALA A 629 -31.77 -31.76 27.09
N LEU A 630 -32.07 -30.64 27.73
CA LEU A 630 -31.32 -29.40 27.57
C LEU A 630 -29.91 -29.59 28.15
N ASN A 631 -28.88 -29.30 27.38
CA ASN A 631 -27.58 -28.91 27.92
C ASN A 631 -27.20 -27.56 27.31
N CYS A 632 -27.12 -26.54 28.17
CA CYS A 632 -26.48 -25.25 27.91
C CYS A 632 -24.95 -25.35 28.03
#